data_AF-A0A511JFY5-F1
#
_entry.id   AF-A0A511JFY5-F1
#
_cell.length_a   1.000
_cell.length_b   1.000
_cell.length_c   1.000
_cell.angle_alpha   90.00
_cell.angle_beta   90.00
_cell.angle_gamma   90.00
#
_symmetry.space_group_name_H-M   'P 1'
#
loop_
_entity.id
_entity.type
_entity.pdbx_description
1 polymer ?
#
loop_
_entity_poly.entity_id
_entity_poly.type
_entity_poly.pdbx_seq_one_letter_code
_entity_poly.pdbx_strand_id
1 'polypeptide(L)'
;MRARHTLVVTLAAGALLLPSTAASAAPPPPAVDLGREVLPPGDGWASYEGPTVPDGKPTVATGTTGGAAADPSQVYVVDTWQELRDALAGKPGGSQTDARTNTVPRIIYVTGTITAFDPATCDDFARQVTVSDTGKPFRMADYIAYYDPAGPWGKVRPSGPLETARIAAAAVQAATTLQHVGSNVTLVGVGDDAAIVGASVRIRDAHNVIVRNLTIADAYDCFPVWDPTDTAVGNWNSAYDNVSVWTSTSVWVDHNTFHDGAHPHSALPVVFGRPFETHDGLLDITHGSDLVTVSYNRLENHDKTELIGSSDSRLQDRGQHRVTLHHNHWVDIGQRAPRVRFGDVHLYDNLYTQTQEGLFQYYWGAGIESSIYAENNAFELAPGVDPGRIITRWAGTQLFETGSTVNGEPTDLLAAFNATAPVPLAPTARWSPADVYDYTLDPVEDVPALVRASAGAGVLSSGTPVATAAPGVAVLSDDNGQGTGLFDGSYTVTANLYWGQNATVAKLYENGALVDAEWLTGTTPRRQTVRFPVTGKVNGTYTYVVELLNPYGTSTSRPHTVVVKDASPAVAVLSDDNRDGDGSFTVTTSLWWGTNATHYALYRDGVLVDEQELVAATPRRQTVRTVVTGLEPGTYRFVAVLSNDAGSTPTAERVVTVRR
;
A
#
# COMPACT_ATOMS: atom_id res chain seq x y z
N MET A 1 -36.79 6.43 95.51
CA MET A 1 -38.03 5.80 95.00
C MET A 1 -37.84 5.49 93.53
N ARG A 2 -38.29 4.31 93.11
CA ARG A 2 -38.07 3.68 91.81
C ARG A 2 -38.75 4.46 90.67
N ALA A 3 -38.08 4.59 89.52
CA ALA A 3 -38.75 4.57 88.22
C ALA A 3 -37.79 4.05 87.13
N ARG A 4 -38.29 3.02 86.43
CA ARG A 4 -37.71 2.19 85.38
C ARG A 4 -37.19 3.01 84.19
N HIS A 5 -36.02 2.63 83.67
CA HIS A 5 -35.59 2.95 82.30
C HIS A 5 -35.55 1.65 81.49
N THR A 6 -36.27 1.64 80.38
CA THR A 6 -36.37 0.56 79.41
C THR A 6 -35.20 0.64 78.45
N LEU A 7 -34.36 -0.40 78.40
CA LEU A 7 -33.27 -0.54 77.45
C LEU A 7 -33.82 -1.10 76.14
N VAL A 8 -33.80 -0.31 75.06
CA VAL A 8 -34.10 -0.78 73.70
C VAL A 8 -32.83 -1.37 73.11
N VAL A 9 -32.89 -2.65 72.76
CA VAL A 9 -31.84 -3.39 72.05
C VAL A 9 -32.05 -3.19 70.56
N THR A 10 -31.15 -2.48 69.89
CA THR A 10 -31.12 -2.33 68.44
C THR A 10 -30.44 -3.56 67.82
N LEU A 11 -31.19 -4.33 67.03
CA LEU A 11 -30.67 -5.42 66.19
C LEU A 11 -29.82 -4.82 65.06
N ALA A 12 -28.52 -5.13 65.06
CA ALA A 12 -27.65 -4.89 63.92
C ALA A 12 -27.86 -6.00 62.88
N ALA A 13 -28.43 -5.65 61.73
CA ALA A 13 -28.48 -6.53 60.56
C ALA A 13 -27.09 -6.54 59.91
N GLY A 14 -26.37 -7.66 60.04
CA GLY A 14 -25.13 -7.91 59.30
C GLY A 14 -25.44 -8.17 57.83
N ALA A 15 -25.14 -7.21 56.97
CA ALA A 15 -25.11 -7.43 55.53
C ALA A 15 -23.88 -8.30 55.20
N LEU A 16 -24.12 -9.54 54.75
CA LEU A 16 -23.08 -10.35 54.12
C LEU A 16 -22.67 -9.67 52.81
N LEU A 17 -21.46 -9.12 52.77
CA LEU A 17 -20.78 -8.74 51.54
C LEU A 17 -20.41 -10.01 50.78
N LEU A 18 -21.15 -10.31 49.72
CA LEU A 18 -20.73 -11.25 48.69
C LEU A 18 -19.60 -10.60 47.89
N PRO A 19 -18.49 -11.30 47.61
CA PRO A 19 -17.42 -10.75 46.77
C PRO A 19 -17.98 -10.50 45.38
N SER A 20 -17.88 -9.25 44.92
CA SER A 20 -18.11 -8.88 43.53
C SER A 20 -17.16 -9.71 42.67
N THR A 21 -17.71 -10.60 41.85
CA THR A 21 -16.95 -11.19 40.75
C THR A 21 -16.53 -10.04 39.85
N ALA A 22 -15.24 -9.67 39.90
CA ALA A 22 -14.66 -8.82 38.89
C ALA A 22 -15.00 -9.45 37.54
N ALA A 23 -15.77 -8.73 36.73
CA ALA A 23 -15.94 -9.10 35.33
C ALA A 23 -14.53 -9.15 34.75
N SER A 24 -14.06 -10.35 34.45
CA SER A 24 -12.88 -10.53 33.63
C SER A 24 -13.10 -9.68 32.40
N ALA A 25 -12.27 -8.67 32.17
CA ALA A 25 -12.19 -8.04 30.86
C ALA A 25 -12.13 -9.17 29.83
N ALA A 26 -12.98 -9.09 28.80
CA ALA A 26 -12.83 -9.99 27.67
C ALA A 26 -11.36 -9.91 27.21
N PRO A 27 -10.71 -11.04 26.87
CA PRO A 27 -9.39 -10.98 26.27
C PRO A 27 -9.48 -10.00 25.07
N PRO A 28 -8.46 -9.14 24.86
CA PRO A 28 -8.45 -8.27 23.69
C PRO A 28 -8.68 -9.14 22.45
N PRO A 29 -9.46 -8.66 21.46
CA PRO A 29 -9.62 -9.40 20.22
C PRO A 29 -8.23 -9.74 19.66
N PRO A 30 -8.06 -10.91 19.03
CA PRO A 30 -6.78 -11.26 18.41
C PRO A 30 -6.36 -10.14 17.46
N ALA A 31 -5.08 -9.72 17.49
CA ALA A 31 -4.61 -8.68 16.59
C ALA A 31 -4.98 -9.03 15.15
N VAL A 32 -5.60 -8.09 14.44
CA VAL A 32 -5.99 -8.31 13.06
C VAL A 32 -4.86 -7.80 12.19
N ASP A 33 -4.52 -8.58 11.16
CA ASP A 33 -3.60 -8.11 10.14
C ASP A 33 -4.24 -6.95 9.39
N LEU A 34 -3.91 -5.71 9.79
CA LEU A 34 -4.47 -4.47 9.23
C LEU A 34 -4.29 -4.38 7.71
N GLY A 35 -3.26 -5.06 7.16
CA GLY A 35 -3.03 -5.12 5.72
C GLY A 35 -4.13 -5.88 4.95
N ARG A 36 -4.90 -6.71 5.66
CA ARG A 36 -5.97 -7.56 5.13
C ARG A 36 -7.36 -7.11 5.52
N GLU A 37 -7.48 -6.15 6.43
CA GLU A 37 -8.76 -5.55 6.74
C GLU A 37 -9.29 -4.77 5.55
N VAL A 38 -10.61 -4.75 5.43
CA VAL A 38 -11.34 -4.05 4.38
C VAL A 38 -12.35 -3.13 5.04
N LEU A 39 -12.77 -2.09 4.32
CA LEU A 39 -13.81 -1.19 4.80
C LEU A 39 -15.12 -1.98 4.96
N PRO A 40 -15.76 -1.96 6.15
CA PRO A 40 -17.04 -2.63 6.35
C PRO A 40 -18.15 -2.08 5.45
N PRO A 41 -19.14 -2.91 5.04
CA PRO A 41 -20.36 -2.40 4.43
C PRO A 41 -21.04 -1.38 5.36
N GLY A 42 -21.50 -0.26 4.81
CA GLY A 42 -22.15 0.81 5.57
C GLY A 42 -21.19 1.88 6.09
N ASP A 43 -19.88 1.65 6.07
CA ASP A 43 -18.89 2.58 6.58
C ASP A 43 -18.59 3.74 5.59
N GLY A 44 -19.57 4.64 5.50
CA GLY A 44 -19.51 5.83 4.66
C GLY A 44 -19.52 5.56 3.16
N TRP A 45 -19.29 6.63 2.40
CA TRP A 45 -19.37 6.63 0.94
C TRP A 45 -18.39 5.67 0.27
N ALA A 46 -17.22 5.39 0.85
CA ALA A 46 -16.29 4.42 0.27
C ALA A 46 -16.77 2.96 0.36
N SER A 47 -17.80 2.67 1.18
CA SER A 47 -18.45 1.35 1.23
C SER A 47 -19.50 1.15 0.12
N TYR A 48 -19.84 2.22 -0.62
CA TYR A 48 -20.86 2.18 -1.65
C TYR A 48 -20.54 1.19 -2.77
N GLU A 49 -21.55 0.41 -3.15
CA GLU A 49 -21.55 -0.47 -4.31
C GLU A 49 -22.56 0.03 -5.35
N GLY A 50 -22.13 0.17 -6.60
CA GLY A 50 -23.01 0.58 -7.68
C GLY A 50 -22.38 1.60 -8.64
N PRO A 51 -23.20 2.20 -9.53
CA PRO A 51 -22.70 3.10 -10.56
C PRO A 51 -22.04 4.36 -9.97
N THR A 52 -20.91 4.75 -10.54
CA THR A 52 -20.24 6.04 -10.29
C THR A 52 -19.59 6.53 -11.59
N VAL A 53 -19.22 7.82 -11.67
CA VAL A 53 -18.71 8.47 -12.89
C VAL A 53 -17.49 9.35 -12.58
N PRO A 54 -16.40 8.82 -11.98
CA PRO A 54 -15.21 9.59 -11.66
C PRO A 54 -14.57 10.22 -12.90
N ASP A 55 -14.31 11.53 -12.83
CA ASP A 55 -13.83 12.37 -13.93
C ASP A 55 -14.58 12.12 -15.26
N GLY A 56 -15.90 11.92 -15.18
CA GLY A 56 -16.75 11.72 -16.34
C GLY A 56 -16.72 10.30 -16.95
N LYS A 57 -16.10 9.32 -16.29
CA LYS A 57 -15.98 7.94 -16.77
C LYS A 57 -16.91 6.99 -16.00
N PRO A 58 -18.00 6.49 -16.61
CA PRO A 58 -18.89 5.55 -15.94
C PRO A 58 -18.15 4.26 -15.52
N THR A 59 -18.30 3.88 -14.26
CA THR A 59 -17.74 2.67 -13.66
C THR A 59 -18.70 2.13 -12.60
N VAL A 60 -18.37 0.98 -12.01
CA VAL A 60 -19.12 0.36 -10.91
C VAL A 60 -18.18 0.21 -9.72
N ALA A 61 -18.52 0.86 -8.62
CA ALA A 61 -17.84 0.68 -7.34
C ALA A 61 -18.28 -0.64 -6.70
N THR A 62 -17.36 -1.30 -6.00
CA THR A 62 -17.57 -2.61 -5.34
C THR A 62 -17.14 -2.54 -3.87
N GLY A 63 -17.32 -1.39 -3.24
CA GLY A 63 -16.75 -1.09 -1.92
C GLY A 63 -15.23 -0.94 -1.95
N THR A 64 -14.62 -0.89 -0.76
CA THR A 64 -13.18 -0.67 -0.59
C THR A 64 -12.50 -1.82 0.16
N THR A 65 -11.77 -2.65 -0.57
CA THR A 65 -11.00 -3.80 -0.08
C THR A 65 -9.48 -3.62 -0.16
N GLY A 66 -9.01 -2.54 -0.79
CA GLY A 66 -7.60 -2.25 -0.97
C GLY A 66 -6.86 -3.40 -1.65
N GLY A 67 -5.75 -3.81 -1.03
CA GLY A 67 -4.92 -4.92 -1.45
C GLY A 67 -5.20 -6.24 -0.74
N ALA A 68 -6.31 -6.39 0.01
CA ALA A 68 -6.55 -7.57 0.85
C ALA A 68 -6.47 -8.92 0.09
N ALA A 69 -6.71 -8.90 -1.22
CA ALA A 69 -6.61 -10.04 -2.14
C ALA A 69 -5.21 -10.21 -2.77
N ALA A 70 -4.16 -9.57 -2.25
CA ALA A 70 -2.80 -9.69 -2.76
C ALA A 70 -2.31 -11.15 -2.78
N ASP A 71 -1.67 -11.51 -3.89
CA ASP A 71 -0.88 -12.73 -3.98
C ASP A 71 0.30 -12.65 -2.97
N PRO A 72 0.77 -13.77 -2.36
CA PRO A 72 1.91 -13.73 -1.44
C PRO A 72 3.15 -13.04 -2.01
N SER A 73 3.37 -13.12 -3.34
CA SER A 73 4.47 -12.42 -4.01
C SER A 73 4.36 -10.90 -3.93
N GLN A 74 3.14 -10.37 -3.79
CA GLN A 74 2.76 -8.94 -3.81
C GLN A 74 2.58 -8.33 -2.42
N VAL A 75 3.18 -8.96 -1.40
CA VAL A 75 3.23 -8.46 -0.03
C VAL A 75 4.62 -7.92 0.25
N TYR A 76 4.70 -6.68 0.73
CA TYR A 76 5.95 -5.97 0.96
C TYR A 76 6.00 -5.43 2.38
N VAL A 77 7.19 -5.43 2.97
CA VAL A 77 7.51 -4.67 4.18
C VAL A 77 8.63 -3.72 3.80
N VAL A 78 8.46 -2.43 4.10
CA VAL A 78 9.35 -1.37 3.63
C VAL A 78 9.75 -0.46 4.79
N ASP A 79 11.03 -0.08 4.83
CA ASP A 79 11.57 0.89 5.81
C ASP A 79 12.41 2.00 5.16
N THR A 80 12.55 1.96 3.83
CA THR A 80 13.19 3.02 3.05
C THR A 80 12.27 3.62 1.98
N TRP A 81 12.61 4.83 1.54
CA TRP A 81 11.86 5.50 0.46
C TRP A 81 11.92 4.72 -0.85
N GLN A 82 13.07 4.16 -1.20
CA GLN A 82 13.20 3.38 -2.44
C GLN A 82 12.37 2.09 -2.40
N GLU A 83 12.36 1.39 -1.28
CA GLU A 83 11.54 0.18 -1.12
C GLU A 83 10.04 0.48 -1.23
N LEU A 84 9.56 1.56 -0.61
CA LEU A 84 8.16 1.99 -0.75
C LEU A 84 7.81 2.27 -2.22
N ARG A 85 8.68 2.96 -2.94
CA ARG A 85 8.48 3.28 -4.37
C ARG A 85 8.44 2.01 -5.22
N ASP A 86 9.35 1.08 -4.98
CA ASP A 86 9.45 -0.19 -5.70
C ASP A 86 8.26 -1.11 -5.41
N ALA A 87 7.82 -1.17 -4.15
CA ALA A 87 6.63 -1.91 -3.73
C ALA A 87 5.36 -1.36 -4.39
N LEU A 88 5.19 -0.03 -4.41
CA LEU A 88 4.06 0.63 -5.08
C LEU A 88 4.07 0.39 -6.60
N ALA A 89 5.27 0.40 -7.21
CA ALA A 89 5.44 0.08 -8.63
C ALA A 89 5.28 -1.41 -8.94
N GLY A 90 5.44 -2.29 -7.95
CA GLY A 90 5.45 -3.74 -8.10
C GLY A 90 6.73 -4.28 -8.76
N LYS A 91 7.81 -3.51 -8.78
CA LYS A 91 9.11 -3.91 -9.32
C LYS A 91 10.26 -3.04 -8.78
N PRO A 92 11.48 -3.60 -8.64
CA PRO A 92 12.67 -2.82 -8.32
C PRO A 92 12.97 -1.70 -9.33
N GLY A 93 13.34 -0.52 -8.84
CA GLY A 93 13.62 0.67 -9.66
C GLY A 93 12.39 1.24 -10.38
N GLY A 94 11.19 1.02 -9.84
CA GLY A 94 9.94 1.44 -10.46
C GLY A 94 9.75 2.96 -10.49
N SER A 95 9.12 3.46 -11.56
CA SER A 95 8.77 4.88 -11.67
C SER A 95 7.43 5.21 -10.99
N GLN A 96 7.17 6.49 -10.76
CA GLN A 96 5.85 6.96 -10.30
C GLN A 96 4.73 6.56 -11.27
N THR A 97 5.01 6.50 -12.57
CA THR A 97 4.05 6.07 -13.59
C THR A 97 3.77 4.57 -13.49
N ASP A 98 4.78 3.75 -13.20
CA ASP A 98 4.59 2.33 -12.96
C ASP A 98 3.65 2.14 -11.76
N ALA A 99 3.88 2.83 -10.65
CA ALA A 99 3.01 2.78 -9.48
C ALA A 99 1.57 3.24 -9.77
N ARG A 100 1.41 4.37 -10.46
CA ARG A 100 0.09 4.92 -10.85
C ARG A 100 -0.74 3.94 -11.67
N THR A 101 -0.11 3.26 -12.61
CA THR A 101 -0.80 2.40 -13.59
C THR A 101 -0.93 0.95 -13.15
N ASN A 102 -0.26 0.56 -12.05
CA ASN A 102 -0.28 -0.81 -11.59
C ASN A 102 -1.59 -1.14 -10.86
N THR A 103 -2.30 -2.15 -11.35
CA THR A 103 -3.59 -2.61 -10.82
C THR A 103 -3.51 -3.93 -10.07
N VAL A 104 -2.35 -4.58 -10.00
CA VAL A 104 -2.15 -5.82 -9.25
C VAL A 104 -2.46 -5.58 -7.76
N PRO A 105 -3.28 -6.39 -7.07
CA PRO A 105 -3.50 -6.19 -5.64
C PRO A 105 -2.21 -6.30 -4.83
N ARG A 106 -1.96 -5.34 -3.92
CA ARG A 106 -0.73 -5.26 -3.12
C ARG A 106 -0.99 -4.84 -1.68
N ILE A 107 -0.28 -5.48 -0.76
CA ILE A 107 -0.20 -5.05 0.64
C ILE A 107 1.21 -4.54 0.91
N ILE A 108 1.31 -3.32 1.44
CA ILE A 108 2.57 -2.67 1.76
C ILE A 108 2.54 -2.25 3.23
N TYR A 109 3.33 -2.95 4.05
CA TYR A 109 3.56 -2.60 5.44
C TYR A 109 4.72 -1.62 5.54
N VAL A 110 4.51 -0.48 6.18
CA VAL A 110 5.56 0.50 6.49
C VAL A 110 5.97 0.31 7.94
N THR A 111 7.28 0.16 8.17
CA THR A 111 7.87 0.06 9.52
C THR A 111 8.79 1.24 9.78
N GLY A 112 8.68 1.86 10.94
CA GLY A 112 9.49 3.02 11.31
C GLY A 112 9.27 4.24 10.39
N THR A 113 10.23 5.16 10.37
CA THR A 113 10.13 6.41 9.62
C THR A 113 10.82 6.33 8.26
N ILE A 114 10.05 6.52 7.19
CA ILE A 114 10.52 6.73 5.82
C ILE A 114 10.59 8.22 5.52
N THR A 115 11.75 8.71 5.09
CA THR A 115 11.93 10.13 4.72
C THR A 115 12.17 10.25 3.21
N ALA A 116 11.33 11.01 2.51
CA ALA A 116 11.43 11.15 1.05
C ALA A 116 12.57 12.07 0.57
N PHE A 117 13.11 12.90 1.47
CA PHE A 117 14.24 13.78 1.16
C PHE A 117 15.58 13.07 1.25
N ASP A 118 15.77 12.03 2.08
CA ASP A 118 17.10 11.55 2.47
C ASP A 118 17.94 11.05 1.27
N PRO A 119 19.14 11.61 0.98
CA PRO A 119 19.90 12.66 1.72
C PRO A 119 19.83 14.08 1.13
N ALA A 120 18.95 14.33 0.16
CA ALA A 120 18.81 15.60 -0.54
C ALA A 120 18.25 16.74 0.33
N THR A 121 18.66 17.97 -0.02
CA THR A 121 18.11 19.22 0.50
C THR A 121 17.45 20.05 -0.61
N CYS A 122 16.68 21.08 -0.25
CA CYS A 122 16.16 22.04 -1.21
C CYS A 122 17.24 22.66 -2.10
N ASP A 123 18.40 22.95 -1.52
CA ASP A 123 19.55 23.49 -2.24
C ASP A 123 20.14 22.47 -3.24
N ASP A 124 20.08 21.18 -2.93
CA ASP A 124 20.56 20.12 -3.84
C ASP A 124 19.62 19.91 -5.02
N PHE A 125 18.31 20.06 -4.83
CA PHE A 125 17.35 20.10 -5.94
C PHE A 125 17.56 21.36 -6.80
N ALA A 126 17.71 22.52 -6.17
CA ALA A 126 17.90 23.80 -6.87
C ALA A 126 19.15 23.81 -7.76
N ARG A 127 20.27 23.26 -7.26
CA ARG A 127 21.56 23.27 -7.97
C ARG A 127 21.59 22.41 -9.24
N GLN A 128 20.64 21.49 -9.40
CA GLN A 128 20.51 20.69 -10.63
C GLN A 128 19.96 21.50 -11.81
N VAL A 129 19.43 22.70 -11.56
CA VAL A 129 18.81 23.56 -12.57
C VAL A 129 19.65 24.81 -12.79
N THR A 130 19.88 25.16 -14.05
CA THR A 130 20.58 26.40 -14.42
C THR A 130 19.61 27.46 -14.93
N VAL A 131 19.81 28.72 -14.53
CA VAL A 131 19.05 29.87 -15.06
C VAL A 131 19.63 30.27 -16.42
N SER A 132 18.84 30.19 -17.50
CA SER A 132 19.31 30.31 -18.90
C SER A 132 20.17 31.54 -19.18
N ASP A 133 19.79 32.69 -18.66
CA ASP A 133 20.41 33.96 -19.02
C ASP A 133 21.71 34.22 -18.26
N THR A 134 21.93 33.52 -17.14
CA THR A 134 23.12 33.69 -16.30
C THR A 134 24.07 32.51 -16.36
N GLY A 135 23.59 31.33 -16.77
CA GLY A 135 24.33 30.07 -16.71
C GLY A 135 24.64 29.59 -15.28
N LYS A 136 24.09 30.25 -14.24
CA LYS A 136 24.31 29.90 -12.84
C LYS A 136 23.25 28.93 -12.33
N PRO A 137 23.57 28.11 -11.31
CA PRO A 137 22.56 27.30 -10.62
C PRO A 137 21.44 28.16 -10.04
N PHE A 138 20.22 27.63 -10.05
CA PHE A 138 19.06 28.28 -9.44
C PHE A 138 19.22 28.38 -7.92
N ARG A 139 18.74 29.48 -7.34
CA ARG A 139 18.66 29.69 -5.89
C ARG A 139 17.35 30.37 -5.57
N MET A 140 16.61 29.85 -4.59
CA MET A 140 15.35 30.45 -4.15
C MET A 140 15.56 31.87 -3.57
N ALA A 141 16.72 32.14 -2.97
CA ALA A 141 17.09 33.49 -2.52
C ALA A 141 17.17 34.51 -3.67
N ASP A 142 17.70 34.10 -4.84
CA ASP A 142 17.77 34.98 -6.01
C ASP A 142 16.38 35.23 -6.58
N TYR A 143 15.51 34.21 -6.56
CA TYR A 143 14.09 34.31 -6.92
C TYR A 143 13.36 35.34 -6.06
N ILE A 144 13.48 35.21 -4.73
CA ILE A 144 12.86 36.12 -3.76
C ILE A 144 13.37 37.55 -3.95
N ALA A 145 14.68 37.75 -4.14
CA ALA A 145 15.22 39.09 -4.34
C ALA A 145 14.73 39.75 -5.64
N TYR A 146 14.57 38.97 -6.71
CA TYR A 146 14.20 39.49 -8.03
C TYR A 146 12.70 39.83 -8.13
N TYR A 147 11.83 39.01 -7.54
CA TYR A 147 10.37 39.16 -7.63
C TYR A 147 9.75 39.92 -6.45
N ASP A 148 10.55 40.69 -5.70
CA ASP A 148 10.05 41.53 -4.61
C ASP A 148 8.98 42.51 -5.11
N PRO A 149 7.74 42.48 -4.58
CA PRO A 149 6.67 43.38 -4.99
C PRO A 149 6.94 44.86 -4.63
N ALA A 150 7.84 45.13 -3.69
CA ALA A 150 8.34 46.48 -3.39
C ALA A 150 9.53 46.88 -4.28
N GLY A 151 10.13 45.91 -4.98
CA GLY A 151 11.21 46.11 -5.93
C GLY A 151 10.74 46.53 -7.33
N PRO A 152 11.66 46.55 -8.31
CA PRO A 152 11.36 47.00 -9.67
C PRO A 152 10.43 46.05 -10.44
N TRP A 153 10.26 44.80 -10.00
CA TRP A 153 9.31 43.86 -10.61
C TRP A 153 7.85 44.25 -10.34
N GLY A 154 7.56 44.73 -9.13
CA GLY A 154 6.22 45.11 -8.70
C GLY A 154 5.25 43.94 -8.53
N LYS A 155 3.94 44.23 -8.49
CA LYS A 155 2.88 43.25 -8.25
C LYS A 155 2.39 42.56 -9.53
N VAL A 156 3.31 42.00 -10.30
CA VAL A 156 3.02 41.21 -11.51
C VAL A 156 3.43 39.76 -11.27
N ARG A 157 2.67 38.79 -11.79
CA ARG A 157 3.03 37.38 -11.66
C ARG A 157 4.46 37.13 -12.15
N PRO A 158 5.30 36.42 -11.37
CA PRO A 158 6.66 36.05 -11.77
C PRO A 158 6.68 35.39 -13.16
N SER A 159 7.67 35.76 -13.97
CA SER A 159 7.87 35.19 -15.30
C SER A 159 9.32 35.37 -15.76
N GLY A 160 9.67 34.73 -16.87
CA GLY A 160 11.02 34.78 -17.43
C GLY A 160 11.95 33.69 -16.88
N PRO A 161 13.27 33.79 -17.15
CA PRO A 161 14.25 32.73 -16.88
C PRO A 161 14.26 32.19 -15.44
N LEU A 162 14.06 33.06 -14.45
CA LEU A 162 14.16 32.70 -13.04
C LEU A 162 12.92 31.93 -12.55
N GLU A 163 11.72 32.32 -13.01
CA GLU A 163 10.49 31.54 -12.80
C GLU A 163 10.54 30.20 -13.55
N THR A 164 11.03 30.19 -14.79
CA THR A 164 11.25 28.93 -15.53
C THR A 164 12.19 27.99 -14.76
N ALA A 165 13.25 28.53 -14.16
CA ALA A 165 14.18 27.75 -13.33
C ALA A 165 13.54 27.27 -12.02
N ARG A 166 12.70 28.08 -11.36
CA ARG A 166 11.92 27.64 -10.18
C ARG A 166 11.00 26.47 -10.53
N ILE A 167 10.25 26.56 -11.64
CA ILE A 167 9.39 25.48 -12.13
C ILE A 167 10.20 24.19 -12.38
N ALA A 168 11.36 24.30 -13.02
CA ALA A 168 12.23 23.16 -13.26
C ALA A 168 12.79 22.58 -11.95
N ALA A 169 13.16 23.41 -10.96
CA ALA A 169 13.63 22.94 -9.66
C ALA A 169 12.52 22.21 -8.87
N ALA A 170 11.29 22.74 -8.92
CA ALA A 170 10.11 22.06 -8.38
C ALA A 170 9.84 20.71 -9.07
N ALA A 171 10.09 20.59 -10.38
CA ALA A 171 9.98 19.32 -11.09
C ALA A 171 11.05 18.30 -10.65
N VAL A 172 12.27 18.75 -10.36
CA VAL A 172 13.34 17.91 -9.81
C VAL A 172 12.96 17.38 -8.42
N GLN A 173 12.45 18.24 -7.55
CA GLN A 173 11.94 17.81 -6.25
C GLN A 173 10.78 16.82 -6.41
N ALA A 174 9.79 17.14 -7.24
CA ALA A 174 8.61 16.27 -7.46
C ALA A 174 8.99 14.88 -7.97
N ALA A 175 10.03 14.75 -8.81
CA ALA A 175 10.54 13.43 -9.25
C ALA A 175 11.06 12.58 -8.06
N THR A 176 11.49 13.23 -6.99
CA THR A 176 12.06 12.63 -5.78
C THR A 176 11.01 12.37 -4.71
N THR A 177 10.19 13.37 -4.36
CA THR A 177 9.35 13.34 -3.15
C THR A 177 7.87 13.06 -3.41
N LEU A 178 7.39 13.19 -4.65
CA LEU A 178 6.04 12.79 -5.00
C LEU A 178 6.02 11.30 -5.30
N GLN A 179 5.04 10.58 -4.75
CA GLN A 179 4.85 9.16 -5.05
C GLN A 179 3.38 8.85 -5.32
N HIS A 180 3.11 8.21 -6.46
CA HIS A 180 1.77 7.76 -6.80
C HIS A 180 1.42 6.45 -6.10
N VAL A 181 0.14 6.32 -5.76
CA VAL A 181 -0.49 5.06 -5.35
C VAL A 181 -1.52 4.68 -6.42
N GLY A 182 -1.34 3.51 -7.00
CA GLY A 182 -2.25 2.92 -8.01
C GLY A 182 -3.44 2.19 -7.38
N SER A 183 -4.12 1.37 -8.18
CA SER A 183 -5.34 0.66 -7.75
C SER A 183 -5.04 -0.59 -6.92
N ASN A 184 -5.99 -1.02 -6.09
CA ASN A 184 -5.96 -2.26 -5.31
C ASN A 184 -4.77 -2.32 -4.32
N VAL A 185 -4.55 -1.23 -3.59
CA VAL A 185 -3.43 -1.10 -2.64
C VAL A 185 -3.94 -0.95 -1.22
N THR A 186 -3.37 -1.70 -0.28
CA THR A 186 -3.41 -1.38 1.15
C THR A 186 -2.01 -0.93 1.56
N LEU A 187 -1.88 0.36 1.91
CA LEU A 187 -0.68 0.96 2.47
C LEU A 187 -0.93 1.18 3.97
N VAL A 188 -0.18 0.48 4.82
CA VAL A 188 -0.48 0.44 6.25
C VAL A 188 0.78 0.53 7.11
N GLY A 189 0.73 1.33 8.16
CA GLY A 189 1.80 1.44 9.14
C GLY A 189 1.75 0.32 10.19
N VAL A 190 2.93 -0.11 10.63
CA VAL A 190 3.11 -1.16 11.65
C VAL A 190 3.77 -0.56 12.89
N GLY A 191 3.31 -0.98 14.06
CA GLY A 191 3.62 -0.33 15.33
C GLY A 191 2.87 1.00 15.50
N ASP A 192 3.46 1.83 16.36
CA ASP A 192 3.02 3.17 16.73
C ASP A 192 3.96 4.28 16.20
N ASP A 193 5.01 3.90 15.45
CA ASP A 193 6.07 4.79 14.96
C ASP A 193 6.21 4.81 13.42
N ALA A 194 5.31 4.13 12.70
CA ALA A 194 5.31 4.12 11.25
C ALA A 194 4.99 5.50 10.66
N ALA A 195 5.92 6.05 9.89
CA ALA A 195 5.80 7.40 9.36
C ALA A 195 6.33 7.55 7.92
N ILE A 196 5.71 8.45 7.15
CA ILE A 196 6.19 8.93 5.86
C ILE A 196 6.34 10.45 5.96
N VAL A 197 7.58 10.94 5.89
CA VAL A 197 7.92 12.35 6.12
C VAL A 197 8.51 12.96 4.85
N GLY A 198 8.12 14.19 4.51
CA GLY A 198 8.68 14.90 3.36
C GLY A 198 8.08 14.50 2.01
N ALA A 199 7.13 13.57 1.99
CA ALA A 199 6.53 13.04 0.76
C ALA A 199 5.19 13.71 0.44
N SER A 200 4.86 13.76 -0.85
CA SER A 200 3.47 13.91 -1.29
C SER A 200 2.95 12.58 -1.83
N VAL A 201 2.08 11.93 -1.06
CA VAL A 201 1.48 10.64 -1.42
C VAL A 201 0.22 10.89 -2.23
N ARG A 202 0.22 10.49 -3.50
CA ARG A 202 -0.86 10.85 -4.44
C ARG A 202 -1.57 9.61 -4.97
N ILE A 203 -2.74 9.32 -4.42
CA ILE A 203 -3.68 8.31 -4.93
C ILE A 203 -4.26 8.87 -6.22
N ARG A 204 -3.87 8.31 -7.37
CA ARG A 204 -4.15 8.96 -8.66
C ARG A 204 -4.52 7.98 -9.75
N ASP A 205 -5.61 8.30 -10.45
CA ASP A 205 -6.21 7.43 -11.48
C ASP A 205 -6.40 6.00 -10.96
N ALA A 206 -6.76 5.91 -9.68
CA ALA A 206 -6.80 4.68 -8.93
C ALA A 206 -8.22 4.37 -8.47
N HIS A 207 -8.45 3.10 -8.16
CA HIS A 207 -9.63 2.69 -7.41
C HIS A 207 -9.24 1.68 -6.35
N ASN A 208 -10.07 1.56 -5.31
CA ASN A 208 -9.94 0.54 -4.29
C ASN A 208 -8.60 0.65 -3.52
N VAL A 209 -8.44 1.71 -2.73
CA VAL A 209 -7.20 2.02 -2.00
C VAL A 209 -7.48 2.25 -0.52
N ILE A 210 -6.64 1.67 0.32
CA ILE A 210 -6.67 1.81 1.78
C ILE A 210 -5.34 2.42 2.24
N VAL A 211 -5.39 3.49 3.04
CA VAL A 211 -4.24 4.12 3.71
C VAL A 211 -4.50 4.18 5.20
N ARG A 212 -3.73 3.45 6.01
CA ARG A 212 -4.04 3.27 7.43
C ARG A 212 -2.86 3.28 8.39
N ASN A 213 -3.10 3.72 9.62
CA ASN A 213 -2.15 3.63 10.73
C ASN A 213 -0.78 4.28 10.45
N LEU A 214 -0.75 5.40 9.72
CA LEU A 214 0.49 6.09 9.35
C LEU A 214 0.51 7.52 9.88
N THR A 215 1.67 7.95 10.38
CA THR A 215 1.97 9.39 10.45
C THR A 215 2.47 9.86 9.09
N ILE A 216 1.72 10.71 8.38
CA ILE A 216 2.13 11.26 7.09
C ILE A 216 2.30 12.76 7.26
N ALA A 217 3.54 13.22 7.29
CA ALA A 217 3.88 14.55 7.79
C ALA A 217 4.81 15.34 6.86
N ASP A 218 4.72 16.67 6.98
CA ASP A 218 5.66 17.63 6.40
C ASP A 218 5.85 17.48 4.88
N ALA A 219 4.75 17.55 4.12
CA ALA A 219 4.81 17.59 2.65
C ALA A 219 5.38 18.94 2.18
N TYR A 220 6.70 19.06 2.30
CA TYR A 220 7.43 20.33 2.19
C TYR A 220 7.74 20.70 0.74
N ASP A 221 7.30 21.86 0.27
CA ASP A 221 7.69 22.44 -1.01
C ASP A 221 8.88 23.39 -0.84
N CYS A 222 10.00 23.05 -1.48
CA CYS A 222 11.21 23.87 -1.45
C CYS A 222 11.07 25.16 -2.29
N PHE A 223 10.11 25.18 -3.21
CA PHE A 223 10.02 26.16 -4.28
C PHE A 223 8.60 26.71 -4.45
N PRO A 224 7.92 27.16 -3.38
CA PRO A 224 6.59 27.73 -3.48
C PRO A 224 6.59 28.91 -4.46
N VAL A 225 5.48 29.09 -5.17
CA VAL A 225 5.33 30.18 -6.14
C VAL A 225 4.75 31.41 -5.46
N TRP A 226 5.29 32.59 -5.80
CA TRP A 226 4.68 33.86 -5.40
C TRP A 226 3.59 34.26 -6.38
N ASP A 227 2.33 34.37 -5.92
CA ASP A 227 1.26 35.00 -6.69
C ASP A 227 0.84 36.34 -6.03
N PRO A 228 1.27 37.50 -6.58
CA PRO A 228 0.87 38.80 -6.05
C PRO A 228 -0.60 39.15 -6.30
N THR A 229 -1.32 38.34 -7.09
CA THR A 229 -2.75 38.48 -7.40
C THR A 229 -3.64 37.52 -6.63
N ASP A 230 -3.05 36.60 -5.86
CA ASP A 230 -3.79 35.76 -4.94
C ASP A 230 -4.22 36.59 -3.72
N THR A 231 -5.52 36.80 -3.59
CA THR A 231 -6.14 37.81 -2.70
C THR A 231 -5.64 39.24 -2.98
N ALA A 232 -5.98 40.20 -2.12
CA ALA A 232 -5.56 41.59 -2.28
C ALA A 232 -4.08 41.84 -1.91
N VAL A 233 -3.46 40.92 -1.17
CA VAL A 233 -2.13 41.11 -0.57
C VAL A 233 -1.06 40.19 -1.16
N GLY A 234 -1.44 39.24 -2.02
CA GLY A 234 -0.56 38.20 -2.56
C GLY A 234 -0.35 37.04 -1.58
N ASN A 235 0.02 35.87 -2.09
CA ASN A 235 0.35 34.68 -1.30
C ASN A 235 1.46 33.85 -1.93
N TRP A 236 2.17 33.11 -1.08
CA TRP A 236 2.97 31.97 -1.49
C TRP A 236 2.08 30.73 -1.58
N ASN A 237 2.27 29.93 -2.62
CA ASN A 237 1.49 28.72 -2.85
C ASN A 237 2.42 27.53 -3.14
N SER A 238 2.23 26.44 -2.39
CA SER A 238 2.92 25.16 -2.56
C SER A 238 2.09 24.17 -3.37
N ALA A 239 2.71 23.07 -3.78
CA ALA A 239 2.08 22.06 -4.64
C ALA A 239 1.85 20.68 -3.99
N TYR A 240 2.23 20.51 -2.72
CA TYR A 240 2.33 19.20 -2.09
C TYR A 240 1.38 19.09 -0.90
N ASP A 241 0.51 18.08 -0.99
CA ASP A 241 -0.30 17.61 0.12
C ASP A 241 0.35 16.37 0.74
N ASN A 242 0.13 16.10 2.03
CA ASN A 242 0.57 14.82 2.62
C ASN A 242 -0.08 13.64 1.87
N VAL A 243 -1.41 13.68 1.72
CA VAL A 243 -2.16 12.77 0.86
C VAL A 243 -3.06 13.57 -0.08
N SER A 244 -3.02 13.23 -1.37
CA SER A 244 -3.97 13.77 -2.35
C SER A 244 -4.71 12.63 -3.05
N VAL A 245 -6.04 12.62 -2.98
CA VAL A 245 -6.93 11.73 -3.73
C VAL A 245 -7.38 12.44 -5.00
N TRP A 246 -6.84 11.99 -6.13
CA TRP A 246 -6.96 12.67 -7.42
C TRP A 246 -7.57 11.74 -8.47
N THR A 247 -8.74 12.08 -9.03
CA THR A 247 -9.40 11.26 -10.07
C THR A 247 -9.47 9.78 -9.67
N SER A 248 -9.86 9.52 -8.41
CA SER A 248 -9.83 8.17 -7.83
C SER A 248 -11.13 7.82 -7.11
N THR A 249 -11.43 6.53 -6.99
CA THR A 249 -12.69 6.05 -6.38
C THR A 249 -12.52 4.95 -5.36
N SER A 250 -13.41 4.89 -4.36
CA SER A 250 -13.38 3.84 -3.33
C SER A 250 -12.05 3.87 -2.57
N VAL A 251 -11.90 4.94 -1.77
CA VAL A 251 -10.69 5.22 -1.01
C VAL A 251 -11.03 5.33 0.48
N TRP A 252 -10.29 4.60 1.31
CA TRP A 252 -10.41 4.64 2.76
C TRP A 252 -9.12 5.17 3.38
N VAL A 253 -9.20 6.30 4.06
CA VAL A 253 -8.10 6.92 4.80
C VAL A 253 -8.46 6.86 6.28
N ASP A 254 -7.79 5.99 7.03
CA ASP A 254 -8.24 5.64 8.38
C ASP A 254 -7.13 5.50 9.42
N HIS A 255 -7.36 6.04 10.63
CA HIS A 255 -6.40 5.98 11.73
C HIS A 255 -5.00 6.53 11.36
N ASN A 256 -4.93 7.59 10.56
CA ASN A 256 -3.66 8.25 10.24
C ASN A 256 -3.47 9.53 11.05
N THR A 257 -2.24 9.99 11.18
CA THR A 257 -1.91 11.31 11.75
C THR A 257 -1.25 12.19 10.69
N PHE A 258 -1.72 13.42 10.54
CA PHE A 258 -1.24 14.39 9.55
C PHE A 258 -0.86 15.71 10.23
N HIS A 259 0.33 16.23 9.91
CA HIS A 259 0.82 17.51 10.44
C HIS A 259 2.05 18.03 9.67
N ASP A 260 2.43 19.28 9.93
CA ASP A 260 3.58 19.96 9.29
C ASP A 260 4.97 19.52 9.78
N GLY A 261 5.04 18.51 10.64
CA GLY A 261 6.30 17.95 11.16
C GLY A 261 7.26 19.00 11.72
N ALA A 262 8.48 19.04 11.17
CA ALA A 262 9.55 19.90 11.63
C ALA A 262 9.40 21.37 11.19
N HIS A 263 8.46 21.65 10.29
CA HIS A 263 8.26 22.97 9.68
C HIS A 263 6.83 23.50 9.92
N PRO A 264 6.36 23.58 11.18
CA PRO A 264 5.01 24.05 11.46
C PRO A 264 4.80 25.47 10.93
N HIS A 265 3.57 25.80 10.51
CA HIS A 265 3.25 27.13 9.99
C HIS A 265 3.76 28.29 10.86
N SER A 266 3.71 28.14 12.19
CA SER A 266 4.20 29.14 13.15
C SER A 266 5.71 29.44 13.08
N ALA A 267 6.49 28.54 12.49
CA ALA A 267 7.93 28.67 12.28
C ALA A 267 8.30 29.15 10.87
N LEU A 268 7.33 29.31 9.97
CA LEU A 268 7.60 29.74 8.60
C LEU A 268 8.12 31.19 8.56
N PRO A 269 9.14 31.47 7.74
CA PRO A 269 9.61 32.83 7.58
C PRO A 269 8.56 33.69 6.87
N VAL A 270 8.57 34.99 7.16
CA VAL A 270 7.73 35.96 6.45
C VAL A 270 8.51 36.56 5.29
N VAL A 271 8.02 36.35 4.07
CA VAL A 271 8.60 36.89 2.83
C VAL A 271 7.53 37.68 2.09
N PHE A 272 7.86 38.92 1.70
CA PHE A 272 6.92 39.88 1.11
C PHE A 272 5.70 40.22 2.00
N GLY A 273 5.87 40.10 3.33
CA GLY A 273 4.80 40.36 4.29
C GLY A 273 3.77 39.24 4.41
N ARG A 274 4.05 38.06 3.83
CA ARG A 274 3.22 36.86 3.91
C ARG A 274 4.06 35.69 4.44
N PRO A 275 3.46 34.71 5.13
CA PRO A 275 4.14 33.45 5.40
C PRO A 275 4.69 32.87 4.09
N PHE A 276 5.94 32.44 4.09
CA PHE A 276 6.53 31.67 3.01
C PHE A 276 5.96 30.26 3.08
N GLU A 277 4.72 30.13 2.61
CA GLU A 277 3.93 28.92 2.72
C GLU A 277 4.62 27.79 1.97
N THR A 278 5.13 26.80 2.71
CA THR A 278 5.81 25.63 2.16
C THR A 278 4.91 24.40 2.12
N HIS A 279 3.73 24.45 2.73
CA HIS A 279 2.77 23.35 2.77
C HIS A 279 1.51 23.71 1.96
N ASP A 280 0.84 22.72 1.37
CA ASP A 280 -0.50 22.92 0.78
C ASP A 280 -1.59 22.27 1.63
N GLY A 281 -2.08 21.09 1.25
CA GLY A 281 -3.07 20.31 2.01
C GLY A 281 -2.46 19.28 2.98
N LEU A 282 -3.23 18.85 3.98
CA LEU A 282 -2.95 17.57 4.63
C LEU A 282 -3.59 16.43 3.81
N LEU A 283 -4.89 16.52 3.55
CA LEU A 283 -5.65 15.50 2.83
C LEU A 283 -6.60 16.15 1.83
N ASP A 284 -6.21 16.22 0.55
CA ASP A 284 -7.03 16.83 -0.49
C ASP A 284 -7.77 15.79 -1.34
N ILE A 285 -9.05 16.02 -1.63
CA ILE A 285 -9.90 15.15 -2.45
C ILE A 285 -10.44 15.94 -3.64
N THR A 286 -9.84 15.77 -4.81
CA THR A 286 -10.06 16.68 -5.94
C THR A 286 -10.16 15.96 -7.29
N HIS A 287 -10.44 16.72 -8.35
CA HIS A 287 -10.39 16.24 -9.73
C HIS A 287 -11.34 15.07 -10.02
N GLY A 288 -12.57 15.15 -9.51
CA GLY A 288 -13.56 14.11 -9.73
C GLY A 288 -13.29 12.82 -8.96
N SER A 289 -12.52 12.90 -7.87
CA SER A 289 -12.47 11.80 -6.90
C SER A 289 -13.84 11.59 -6.28
N ASP A 290 -14.18 10.35 -5.96
CA ASP A 290 -15.53 10.02 -5.52
C ASP A 290 -15.54 8.79 -4.63
N LEU A 291 -16.54 8.65 -3.75
CA LEU A 291 -16.65 7.50 -2.84
C LEU A 291 -15.42 7.37 -1.91
N VAL A 292 -15.24 8.38 -1.04
CA VAL A 292 -14.12 8.43 -0.09
C VAL A 292 -14.66 8.40 1.35
N THR A 293 -14.03 7.62 2.23
CA THR A 293 -14.28 7.64 3.68
C THR A 293 -12.98 8.02 4.39
N VAL A 294 -13.06 9.04 5.22
CA VAL A 294 -11.97 9.57 6.05
C VAL A 294 -12.40 9.37 7.51
N SER A 295 -11.83 8.38 8.19
CA SER A 295 -12.29 7.95 9.50
C SER A 295 -11.18 7.89 10.54
N TYR A 296 -11.46 8.30 11.78
CA TYR A 296 -10.50 8.15 12.90
C TYR A 296 -9.10 8.76 12.63
N ASN A 297 -8.97 9.76 11.76
CA ASN A 297 -7.69 10.42 11.53
C ASN A 297 -7.47 11.56 12.52
N ARG A 298 -6.21 11.87 12.84
CA ARG A 298 -5.82 13.05 13.60
C ARG A 298 -5.11 14.03 12.68
N LEU A 299 -5.72 15.19 12.44
CA LEU A 299 -5.19 16.24 11.57
C LEU A 299 -4.85 17.45 12.43
N GLU A 300 -3.58 17.87 12.47
CA GLU A 300 -3.15 18.86 13.45
C GLU A 300 -2.13 19.88 12.96
N ASN A 301 -2.16 21.05 13.60
CA ASN A 301 -1.15 22.10 13.50
C ASN A 301 -0.81 22.51 12.06
N HIS A 302 -1.85 22.81 11.27
CA HIS A 302 -1.74 23.08 9.84
C HIS A 302 -2.74 24.15 9.39
N ASP A 303 -2.44 24.91 8.32
CA ASP A 303 -3.36 25.92 7.78
C ASP A 303 -4.49 25.31 6.94
N LYS A 304 -4.23 24.86 5.71
CA LYS A 304 -5.25 24.47 4.73
C LYS A 304 -5.47 22.95 4.70
N THR A 305 -6.34 22.41 5.54
CA THR A 305 -6.28 20.95 5.79
C THR A 305 -6.85 20.05 4.70
N GLU A 306 -8.13 20.19 4.36
CA GLU A 306 -8.83 19.28 3.45
C GLU A 306 -9.75 20.03 2.47
N LEU A 307 -9.31 20.10 1.21
CA LEU A 307 -10.08 20.62 0.09
C LEU A 307 -10.80 19.48 -0.64
N ILE A 308 -12.13 19.56 -0.66
CA ILE A 308 -12.99 18.69 -1.45
C ILE A 308 -13.46 19.46 -2.70
N GLY A 309 -12.82 19.17 -3.84
CA GLY A 309 -13.03 19.85 -5.11
C GLY A 309 -12.25 21.15 -5.27
N SER A 310 -11.42 21.22 -6.32
CA SER A 310 -10.35 22.22 -6.44
C SER A 310 -10.75 23.55 -7.06
N SER A 311 -11.81 23.59 -7.87
CA SER A 311 -12.18 24.81 -8.61
C SER A 311 -13.68 24.94 -8.85
N ASP A 312 -14.20 26.17 -8.75
CA ASP A 312 -15.59 26.48 -9.10
C ASP A 312 -15.88 26.28 -10.59
N SER A 313 -14.85 26.32 -11.44
CA SER A 313 -14.98 26.18 -12.90
C SER A 313 -14.86 24.74 -13.41
N ARG A 314 -14.53 23.76 -12.54
CA ARG A 314 -14.51 22.34 -12.90
C ARG A 314 -15.91 21.75 -12.86
N LEU A 315 -16.75 22.16 -13.80
CA LEU A 315 -18.15 21.71 -13.86
C LEU A 315 -18.30 20.18 -14.04
N GLN A 316 -17.25 19.50 -14.50
CA GLN A 316 -17.18 18.05 -14.59
C GLN A 316 -17.17 17.35 -13.23
N ASP A 317 -16.87 18.04 -12.14
CA ASP A 317 -16.85 17.47 -10.79
C ASP A 317 -18.28 17.31 -10.20
N ARG A 318 -19.32 17.79 -10.89
CA ARG A 318 -20.72 17.61 -10.45
C ARG A 318 -21.11 16.14 -10.38
N GLY A 319 -21.83 15.78 -9.31
CA GLY A 319 -22.26 14.40 -9.05
C GLY A 319 -21.15 13.47 -8.56
N GLN A 320 -19.97 14.03 -8.24
CA GLN A 320 -18.82 13.33 -7.65
C GLN A 320 -18.47 13.98 -6.31
N HIS A 321 -17.25 13.76 -5.79
CA HIS A 321 -16.83 14.23 -4.47
C HIS A 321 -17.78 13.80 -3.35
N ARG A 322 -18.30 12.57 -3.42
CA ARG A 322 -19.08 11.97 -2.34
C ARG A 322 -18.12 11.46 -1.27
N VAL A 323 -18.09 12.14 -0.13
CA VAL A 323 -17.10 11.92 0.93
C VAL A 323 -17.77 11.81 2.28
N THR A 324 -17.32 10.86 3.11
CA THR A 324 -17.72 10.75 4.52
C THR A 324 -16.53 11.03 5.40
N LEU A 325 -16.70 11.92 6.37
CA LEU A 325 -15.70 12.22 7.39
C LEU A 325 -16.32 11.94 8.76
N HIS A 326 -15.78 10.97 9.49
CA HIS A 326 -16.26 10.70 10.84
C HIS A 326 -15.18 10.32 11.84
N HIS A 327 -15.42 10.62 13.10
CA HIS A 327 -14.50 10.29 14.19
C HIS A 327 -13.09 10.87 14.01
N ASN A 328 -12.91 11.88 13.16
CA ASN A 328 -11.63 12.54 12.98
C ASN A 328 -11.40 13.57 14.08
N HIS A 329 -10.16 13.73 14.51
CA HIS A 329 -9.72 14.75 15.46
C HIS A 329 -8.96 15.85 14.73
N TRP A 330 -9.56 17.04 14.66
CA TRP A 330 -8.95 18.24 14.10
C TRP A 330 -8.38 19.09 15.23
N VAL A 331 -7.08 19.36 15.23
CA VAL A 331 -6.41 20.10 16.31
C VAL A 331 -5.67 21.31 15.77
N ASP A 332 -6.05 22.50 16.22
CA ASP A 332 -5.38 23.77 15.86
C ASP A 332 -5.19 23.96 14.35
N ILE A 333 -6.27 23.66 13.61
CA ILE A 333 -6.34 23.84 12.17
C ILE A 333 -6.76 25.27 11.81
N GLY A 334 -6.09 25.85 10.82
CA GLY A 334 -6.41 27.17 10.30
C GLY A 334 -7.74 27.20 9.53
N GLN A 335 -7.88 26.34 8.52
CA GLN A 335 -9.03 26.33 7.63
C GLN A 335 -9.23 24.99 6.91
N ARG A 336 -10.41 24.86 6.25
CA ARG A 336 -10.77 23.73 5.38
C ARG A 336 -10.81 22.41 6.15
N ALA A 337 -11.76 22.27 7.07
CA ALA A 337 -12.00 21.02 7.79
C ALA A 337 -13.46 20.55 7.67
N PRO A 338 -13.99 20.28 6.45
CA PRO A 338 -13.40 20.48 5.12
C PRO A 338 -13.92 21.73 4.39
N ARG A 339 -13.33 22.06 3.24
CA ARG A 339 -13.91 23.03 2.27
C ARG A 339 -14.42 22.31 1.04
N VAL A 340 -15.72 22.40 0.76
CA VAL A 340 -16.40 21.54 -0.23
C VAL A 340 -16.86 22.31 -1.46
N ARG A 341 -16.70 21.73 -2.65
CA ARG A 341 -17.34 22.14 -3.90
C ARG A 341 -18.01 20.95 -4.56
N PHE A 342 -19.23 21.15 -5.08
CA PHE A 342 -20.07 20.15 -5.76
C PHE A 342 -20.50 18.93 -4.94
N GLY A 343 -19.67 18.43 -4.01
CA GLY A 343 -19.83 17.12 -3.37
C GLY A 343 -21.00 16.99 -2.40
N ASP A 344 -21.45 15.74 -2.26
CA ASP A 344 -22.34 15.26 -1.19
C ASP A 344 -21.47 14.76 -0.04
N VAL A 345 -21.31 15.59 1.00
CA VAL A 345 -20.34 15.33 2.08
C VAL A 345 -21.06 15.10 3.40
N HIS A 346 -20.79 13.97 4.05
CA HIS A 346 -21.32 13.62 5.36
C HIS A 346 -20.25 13.83 6.43
N LEU A 347 -20.56 14.66 7.43
CA LEU A 347 -19.68 14.99 8.55
C LEU A 347 -20.33 14.54 9.84
N TYR A 348 -19.87 13.47 10.48
CA TYR A 348 -20.49 13.04 11.74
C TYR A 348 -19.49 12.59 12.80
N ASP A 349 -19.82 12.80 14.07
CA ASP A 349 -19.03 12.37 15.22
C ASP A 349 -17.55 12.80 15.17
N ASN A 350 -17.22 13.94 14.54
CA ASN A 350 -15.87 14.48 14.55
C ASN A 350 -15.64 15.38 15.78
N LEU A 351 -14.39 15.44 16.25
CA LEU A 351 -13.94 16.38 17.27
C LEU A 351 -13.07 17.46 16.66
N TYR A 352 -13.42 18.72 16.90
CA TYR A 352 -12.62 19.88 16.53
C TYR A 352 -12.12 20.58 17.78
N THR A 353 -10.82 20.59 18.01
CA THR A 353 -10.18 21.25 19.16
C THR A 353 -9.37 22.45 18.66
N GLN A 354 -9.80 23.65 19.03
CA GLN A 354 -9.07 24.90 18.81
C GLN A 354 -8.56 25.42 20.15
N THR A 355 -7.28 25.27 20.44
CA THR A 355 -6.68 25.64 21.74
C THR A 355 -6.32 27.11 21.84
N GLN A 356 -6.29 27.82 20.71
CA GLN A 356 -5.99 29.25 20.60
C GLN A 356 -6.60 29.82 19.31
N GLU A 357 -6.86 31.13 19.22
CA GLU A 357 -7.35 31.70 17.95
C GLU A 357 -6.35 31.48 16.81
N GLY A 358 -5.05 31.68 17.05
CA GLY A 358 -3.99 31.25 16.13
C GLY A 358 -4.26 31.56 14.66
N LEU A 359 -4.22 30.52 13.83
CA LEU A 359 -4.51 30.58 12.39
C LEU A 359 -5.99 30.34 12.06
N PHE A 360 -6.85 30.09 13.06
CA PHE A 360 -8.25 29.73 12.85
C PHE A 360 -8.95 30.77 11.98
N GLN A 361 -9.58 30.31 10.91
CA GLN A 361 -10.40 31.10 10.00
C GLN A 361 -11.83 30.56 10.00
N TYR A 362 -11.98 29.26 9.69
CA TYR A 362 -13.23 28.51 9.64
C TYR A 362 -12.97 27.00 9.56
N TYR A 363 -13.97 26.14 9.74
CA TYR A 363 -13.85 24.70 9.45
C TYR A 363 -14.64 24.31 8.21
N TRP A 364 -15.96 24.45 8.23
CA TRP A 364 -16.86 24.01 7.18
C TRP A 364 -17.07 25.07 6.11
N GLY A 365 -16.40 24.89 4.97
CA GLY A 365 -16.54 25.77 3.82
C GLY A 365 -17.61 25.30 2.84
N ALA A 366 -18.78 25.96 2.84
CA ALA A 366 -19.85 25.72 1.88
C ALA A 366 -19.54 26.39 0.52
N GLY A 367 -18.86 25.66 -0.36
CA GLY A 367 -18.49 26.11 -1.71
C GLY A 367 -19.61 26.00 -2.74
N ILE A 368 -19.31 26.37 -3.99
CA ILE A 368 -20.27 26.28 -5.08
C ILE A 368 -20.88 24.87 -5.17
N GLU A 369 -22.21 24.80 -5.18
CA GLU A 369 -22.97 23.56 -5.29
C GLU A 369 -22.57 22.47 -4.28
N SER A 370 -21.97 22.80 -3.13
CA SER A 370 -21.74 21.82 -2.06
C SER A 370 -23.06 21.40 -1.40
N SER A 371 -23.15 20.16 -0.94
CA SER A 371 -24.20 19.73 -0.01
C SER A 371 -23.58 18.97 1.16
N ILE A 372 -23.25 19.73 2.20
CA ILE A 372 -22.75 19.20 3.48
C ILE A 372 -23.96 18.78 4.32
N TYR A 373 -23.88 17.58 4.89
CA TYR A 373 -24.81 17.03 5.87
C TYR A 373 -23.99 16.73 7.14
N ALA A 374 -24.18 17.53 8.20
CA ALA A 374 -23.39 17.46 9.42
C ALA A 374 -24.24 17.05 10.63
N GLU A 375 -23.77 16.06 11.39
CA GLU A 375 -24.48 15.48 12.55
C GLU A 375 -23.53 15.26 13.73
N ASN A 376 -23.97 15.58 14.95
CA ASN A 376 -23.28 15.19 16.20
C ASN A 376 -21.77 15.49 16.26
N ASN A 377 -21.33 16.62 15.69
CA ASN A 377 -19.93 17.03 15.77
C ASN A 377 -19.67 17.83 17.05
N ALA A 378 -18.54 17.59 17.71
CA ALA A 378 -18.16 18.28 18.93
C ALA A 378 -17.04 19.30 18.68
N PHE A 379 -17.19 20.50 19.24
CA PHE A 379 -16.23 21.59 19.12
C PHE A 379 -15.74 22.02 20.49
N GLU A 380 -14.44 22.12 20.66
CA GLU A 380 -13.78 22.63 21.85
C GLU A 380 -12.97 23.85 21.48
N LEU A 381 -13.53 25.02 21.77
CA LEU A 381 -13.02 26.30 21.27
C LEU A 381 -12.45 27.11 22.42
N ALA A 382 -11.22 27.59 22.23
CA ALA A 382 -10.58 28.52 23.13
C ALA A 382 -11.39 29.81 23.32
N PRO A 383 -11.25 30.48 24.48
CA PRO A 383 -11.89 31.77 24.71
C PRO A 383 -11.57 32.77 23.59
N GLY A 384 -12.61 33.41 23.04
CA GLY A 384 -12.47 34.41 21.97
C GLY A 384 -12.64 33.86 20.55
N VAL A 385 -12.60 32.53 20.35
CA VAL A 385 -12.95 31.91 19.07
C VAL A 385 -14.47 31.92 18.91
N ASP A 386 -14.95 32.65 17.91
CA ASP A 386 -16.39 32.77 17.62
C ASP A 386 -16.93 31.49 16.94
N PRO A 387 -17.90 30.78 17.55
CA PRO A 387 -18.53 29.62 16.94
C PRO A 387 -19.21 29.92 15.60
N GLY A 388 -19.67 31.16 15.38
CA GLY A 388 -20.28 31.59 14.11
C GLY A 388 -19.31 31.55 12.92
N ARG A 389 -17.99 31.45 13.17
CA ARG A 389 -16.95 31.30 12.15
C ARG A 389 -16.69 29.85 11.75
N ILE A 390 -17.23 28.86 12.47
CA ILE A 390 -17.07 27.44 12.11
C ILE A 390 -17.53 27.20 10.67
N ILE A 391 -18.65 27.80 10.28
CA ILE A 391 -19.16 27.75 8.91
C ILE A 391 -18.71 29.00 8.16
N THR A 392 -18.33 28.83 6.90
CA THR A 392 -18.15 29.94 5.96
C THR A 392 -18.78 29.64 4.61
N ARG A 393 -19.12 30.69 3.86
CA ARG A 393 -19.77 30.59 2.56
C ARG A 393 -18.83 31.00 1.43
N TRP A 394 -18.59 30.07 0.51
CA TRP A 394 -17.83 30.26 -0.73
C TRP A 394 -18.72 30.00 -1.97
N ALA A 395 -19.74 30.84 -2.16
CA ALA A 395 -20.77 30.69 -3.21
C ALA A 395 -21.76 29.52 -3.02
N GLY A 396 -21.66 28.73 -1.94
CA GLY A 396 -22.67 27.75 -1.58
C GLY A 396 -24.05 28.35 -1.29
N THR A 397 -25.08 27.52 -1.32
CA THR A 397 -26.47 27.94 -1.11
C THR A 397 -27.17 27.20 0.03
N GLN A 398 -26.58 26.09 0.50
CA GLN A 398 -27.21 25.20 1.47
C GLN A 398 -26.16 24.47 2.32
N LEU A 399 -26.55 24.10 3.54
CA LEU A 399 -25.82 23.22 4.46
C LEU A 399 -26.85 22.68 5.46
N PHE A 400 -26.83 21.38 5.75
CA PHE A 400 -27.63 20.79 6.82
C PHE A 400 -26.72 20.49 8.01
N GLU A 401 -27.16 20.88 9.21
CA GLU A 401 -26.44 20.70 10.47
C GLU A 401 -27.43 20.38 11.57
N THR A 402 -27.10 19.40 12.42
CA THR A 402 -27.86 19.08 13.62
C THR A 402 -26.98 18.43 14.68
N GLY A 403 -27.34 18.61 15.95
CA GLY A 403 -26.76 17.84 17.06
C GLY A 403 -25.36 18.26 17.49
N SER A 404 -24.78 19.33 16.93
CA SER A 404 -23.43 19.76 17.31
C SER A 404 -23.36 20.36 18.73
N THR A 405 -22.20 20.23 19.39
CA THR A 405 -21.92 20.90 20.66
C THR A 405 -20.72 21.83 20.54
N VAL A 406 -20.75 22.94 21.26
CA VAL A 406 -19.59 23.82 21.45
C VAL A 406 -19.28 23.88 22.94
N ASN A 407 -18.09 23.45 23.32
CA ASN A 407 -17.63 23.35 24.71
C ASN A 407 -18.63 22.58 25.61
N GLY A 408 -19.22 21.51 25.06
CA GLY A 408 -20.20 20.65 25.73
C GLY A 408 -21.64 21.14 25.70
N GLU A 409 -21.91 22.33 25.15
CA GLU A 409 -23.26 22.90 25.08
C GLU A 409 -23.86 22.73 23.67
N PRO A 410 -25.10 22.22 23.52
CA PRO A 410 -25.77 22.14 22.22
C PRO A 410 -25.81 23.50 21.52
N THR A 411 -25.36 23.54 20.27
CA THR A 411 -25.22 24.80 19.51
C THR A 411 -25.67 24.62 18.06
N ASP A 412 -26.60 25.47 17.62
CA ASP A 412 -26.99 25.57 16.20
C ASP A 412 -25.97 26.45 15.46
N LEU A 413 -25.01 25.79 14.82
CA LEU A 413 -23.88 26.45 14.18
C LEU A 413 -24.31 27.20 12.93
N LEU A 414 -25.30 26.65 12.21
CA LEU A 414 -25.83 27.28 11.02
C LEU A 414 -26.61 28.56 11.35
N ALA A 415 -27.41 28.56 12.42
CA ALA A 415 -28.07 29.77 12.92
C ALA A 415 -27.05 30.81 13.39
N ALA A 416 -25.98 30.38 14.09
CA ALA A 416 -24.91 31.28 14.53
C ALA A 416 -24.22 31.97 13.33
N PHE A 417 -23.91 31.21 12.27
CA PHE A 417 -23.40 31.77 11.01
C PHE A 417 -24.41 32.71 10.34
N ASN A 418 -25.65 32.26 10.13
CA ASN A 418 -26.69 33.00 9.42
C ASN A 418 -27.08 34.31 10.13
N ALA A 419 -26.88 34.42 11.44
CA ALA A 419 -27.14 35.64 12.20
C ALA A 419 -26.23 36.82 11.77
N THR A 420 -25.05 36.54 11.22
CA THR A 420 -24.05 37.56 10.82
C THR A 420 -23.70 37.54 9.34
N ALA A 421 -24.03 36.46 8.62
CA ALA A 421 -23.71 36.29 7.21
C ALA A 421 -24.41 37.32 6.31
N PRO A 422 -23.70 37.97 5.36
CA PRO A 422 -24.34 38.84 4.36
C PRO A 422 -25.33 38.11 3.45
N VAL A 423 -25.09 36.81 3.21
CA VAL A 423 -25.96 35.91 2.47
C VAL A 423 -26.08 34.61 3.26
N PRO A 424 -27.27 34.28 3.79
CA PRO A 424 -27.45 33.08 4.57
C PRO A 424 -27.41 31.81 3.70
N LEU A 425 -27.14 30.67 4.35
CA LEU A 425 -27.26 29.33 3.77
C LEU A 425 -28.62 28.71 4.18
N ALA A 426 -29.27 28.02 3.24
CA ALA A 426 -30.49 27.27 3.54
C ALA A 426 -30.18 26.05 4.43
N PRO A 427 -30.99 25.77 5.48
CA PRO A 427 -30.79 24.66 6.43
C PRO A 427 -31.24 23.32 5.85
N THR A 428 -30.68 22.94 4.71
CA THR A 428 -31.07 21.76 3.95
C THR A 428 -29.86 21.15 3.26
N ALA A 429 -29.90 19.85 3.04
CA ALA A 429 -29.06 19.15 2.10
C ALA A 429 -29.93 18.62 0.96
N ARG A 430 -29.34 18.37 -0.21
CA ARG A 430 -30.08 17.79 -1.35
C ARG A 430 -30.20 16.26 -1.27
N TRP A 431 -29.57 15.67 -0.27
CA TRP A 431 -29.43 14.23 -0.05
C TRP A 431 -29.44 13.96 1.46
N SER A 432 -29.61 12.69 1.84
CA SER A 432 -29.55 12.21 3.22
C SER A 432 -28.64 10.97 3.28
N PRO A 433 -27.67 10.89 4.20
CA PRO A 433 -26.82 9.71 4.37
C PRO A 433 -27.62 8.42 4.63
N ALA A 434 -28.70 8.50 5.40
CA ALA A 434 -29.54 7.36 5.77
C ALA A 434 -30.30 6.75 4.57
N ASP A 435 -30.41 7.47 3.46
CA ASP A 435 -30.99 6.93 2.21
C ASP A 435 -29.96 6.14 1.39
N VAL A 436 -28.68 6.18 1.78
CA VAL A 436 -27.54 5.67 1.00
C VAL A 436 -26.86 4.49 1.69
N TYR A 437 -26.53 4.63 2.98
CA TYR A 437 -25.84 3.59 3.76
C TYR A 437 -26.27 3.63 5.23
N ASP A 438 -26.16 2.47 5.90
CA ASP A 438 -26.45 2.34 7.32
C ASP A 438 -25.28 2.90 8.15
N TYR A 439 -25.57 3.79 9.10
CA TYR A 439 -24.61 4.31 10.06
C TYR A 439 -25.28 4.52 11.42
N THR A 440 -24.48 4.66 12.47
CA THR A 440 -24.95 4.99 13.82
C THR A 440 -24.21 6.22 14.28
N LEU A 441 -24.93 7.15 14.90
CA LEU A 441 -24.36 8.31 15.56
C LEU A 441 -24.06 7.94 17.01
N ASP A 442 -22.87 8.29 17.46
CA ASP A 442 -22.57 8.31 18.89
C ASP A 442 -23.33 9.45 19.59
N PRO A 443 -23.61 9.32 20.89
CA PRO A 443 -24.02 10.47 21.70
C PRO A 443 -22.95 11.56 21.58
N VAL A 444 -23.34 12.77 21.17
CA VAL A 444 -22.38 13.86 20.91
C VAL A 444 -21.54 14.22 22.14
N GLU A 445 -22.04 13.98 23.34
CA GLU A 445 -21.31 14.13 24.59
C GLU A 445 -20.14 13.13 24.77
N ASP A 446 -20.21 11.96 24.14
CA ASP A 446 -19.19 10.91 24.20
C ASP A 446 -18.13 11.09 23.10
N VAL A 447 -18.48 11.75 21.98
CA VAL A 447 -17.59 12.01 20.83
C VAL A 447 -16.22 12.54 21.26
N PRO A 448 -16.09 13.56 22.13
CA PRO A 448 -14.77 14.04 22.53
C PRO A 448 -13.89 12.99 23.21
N ALA A 449 -14.47 12.07 23.98
CA ALA A 449 -13.72 11.03 24.69
C ALA A 449 -13.35 9.88 23.74
N LEU A 450 -14.30 9.46 22.90
CA LEU A 450 -14.12 8.41 21.91
C LEU A 450 -13.05 8.79 20.88
N VAL A 451 -13.19 9.97 20.26
CA VAL A 451 -12.28 10.44 19.21
C VAL A 451 -10.86 10.61 19.74
N ARG A 452 -10.66 11.20 20.93
CA ARG A 452 -9.30 11.31 21.51
C ARG A 452 -8.64 9.96 21.79
N ALA A 453 -9.42 8.93 22.10
CA ALA A 453 -8.91 7.61 22.43
C ALA A 453 -8.62 6.75 21.19
N SER A 454 -9.22 7.11 20.05
CA SER A 454 -9.24 6.25 18.86
C SER A 454 -8.74 6.92 17.59
N ALA A 455 -8.60 8.25 17.52
CA ALA A 455 -8.14 8.91 16.31
C ALA A 455 -6.60 9.04 16.26
N GLY A 456 -6.04 8.77 15.08
CA GLY A 456 -4.62 8.92 14.79
C GLY A 456 -3.87 7.60 14.59
N ALA A 457 -2.62 7.72 14.16
CA ALA A 457 -1.72 6.59 14.01
C ALA A 457 -1.27 6.03 15.38
N GLY A 458 -0.97 4.73 15.41
CA GLY A 458 -0.43 4.04 16.58
C GLY A 458 -1.42 3.68 17.67
N VAL A 459 -2.71 4.01 17.49
CA VAL A 459 -3.78 3.60 18.41
C VAL A 459 -4.31 2.20 18.12
N LEU A 460 -4.19 1.74 16.86
CA LEU A 460 -4.54 0.39 16.46
C LEU A 460 -3.42 -0.58 16.85
N SER A 461 -3.81 -1.76 17.34
CA SER A 461 -2.87 -2.87 17.50
C SER A 461 -2.50 -3.42 16.11
N SER A 462 -1.44 -2.89 15.51
CA SER A 462 -0.93 -3.30 14.20
C SER A 462 0.03 -4.49 14.34
N GLY A 463 -0.29 -5.59 13.66
CA GLY A 463 0.49 -6.84 13.68
C GLY A 463 -0.37 -8.04 13.32
N THR A 464 0.23 -9.22 13.16
CA THR A 464 -0.56 -10.48 13.15
C THR A 464 -0.72 -10.95 14.60
N PRO A 465 -1.78 -11.70 14.97
CA PRO A 465 -2.15 -11.97 16.38
C PRO A 465 -1.08 -12.68 17.22
N VAL A 466 0.06 -13.04 16.62
CA VAL A 466 1.14 -13.81 17.22
C VAL A 466 2.54 -13.20 16.96
N ALA A 467 2.66 -12.14 16.16
CA ALA A 467 3.94 -11.53 15.82
C ALA A 467 4.17 -10.22 16.59
N THR A 468 5.40 -9.99 17.05
CA THR A 468 5.83 -8.76 17.74
C THR A 468 7.18 -8.25 17.20
N ALA A 469 7.75 -8.94 16.22
CA ALA A 469 9.01 -8.65 15.58
C ALA A 469 9.09 -9.41 14.24
N ALA A 470 10.08 -9.05 13.41
CA ALA A 470 10.37 -9.74 12.16
C ALA A 470 10.57 -11.26 12.37
N PRO A 471 10.28 -12.10 11.36
CA PRO A 471 10.41 -13.55 11.49
C PRO A 471 11.83 -13.98 11.85
N GLY A 472 11.95 -15.14 12.51
CA GLY A 472 13.26 -15.78 12.66
C GLY A 472 13.78 -16.31 11.31
N VAL A 473 15.08 -16.63 11.26
CA VAL A 473 15.71 -17.14 10.03
C VAL A 473 15.43 -18.63 9.85
N ALA A 474 14.87 -19.02 8.70
CA ALA A 474 14.68 -20.42 8.35
C ALA A 474 15.97 -21.12 7.90
N VAL A 475 16.04 -22.42 8.15
CA VAL A 475 17.05 -23.32 7.60
C VAL A 475 16.44 -24.10 6.45
N LEU A 476 17.10 -24.04 5.30
CA LEU A 476 16.70 -24.78 4.10
C LEU A 476 17.29 -26.20 4.07
N SER A 477 16.55 -27.11 3.47
CA SER A 477 16.95 -28.49 3.15
C SER A 477 16.18 -28.95 1.90
N ASP A 478 16.64 -30.00 1.23
CA ASP A 478 15.94 -30.63 0.12
C ASP A 478 15.86 -32.15 0.27
N ASP A 479 14.96 -32.77 -0.50
CA ASP A 479 14.81 -34.22 -0.60
C ASP A 479 15.33 -34.78 -1.95
N ASN A 480 16.18 -34.04 -2.68
CA ASN A 480 16.69 -34.45 -3.98
C ASN A 480 17.44 -35.79 -3.86
N GLY A 481 17.08 -36.74 -4.72
CA GLY A 481 17.57 -38.13 -4.65
C GLY A 481 16.89 -39.03 -3.61
N GLN A 482 16.05 -38.51 -2.70
CA GLN A 482 15.43 -39.33 -1.63
C GLN A 482 14.21 -40.16 -2.08
N GLY A 483 13.73 -40.00 -3.32
CA GLY A 483 12.64 -40.79 -3.90
C GLY A 483 13.13 -41.93 -4.80
N THR A 484 13.79 -41.59 -5.91
CA THR A 484 14.22 -42.54 -6.96
C THR A 484 15.68 -42.97 -6.83
N GLY A 485 16.45 -42.32 -5.95
CA GLY A 485 17.92 -42.39 -5.94
C GLY A 485 18.59 -41.55 -7.04
N LEU A 486 17.80 -40.84 -7.85
CA LEU A 486 18.27 -39.98 -8.94
C LEU A 486 18.13 -38.50 -8.56
N PHE A 487 19.11 -37.70 -8.97
CA PHE A 487 19.09 -36.25 -8.86
C PHE A 487 18.50 -35.70 -10.16
N ASP A 488 17.23 -36.03 -10.40
CA ASP A 488 16.53 -35.96 -11.70
C ASP A 488 15.83 -34.61 -11.97
N GLY A 489 15.96 -33.67 -11.04
CA GLY A 489 15.38 -32.33 -11.17
C GLY A 489 13.95 -32.21 -10.64
N SER A 490 13.46 -33.22 -9.92
CA SER A 490 12.23 -33.17 -9.13
C SER A 490 12.54 -33.36 -7.64
N TYR A 491 12.30 -32.34 -6.83
CA TYR A 491 12.56 -32.34 -5.39
C TYR A 491 11.73 -31.28 -4.66
N THR A 492 11.70 -31.33 -3.35
CA THR A 492 11.03 -30.37 -2.48
C THR A 492 12.07 -29.58 -1.69
N VAL A 493 12.10 -28.26 -1.85
CA VAL A 493 12.85 -27.39 -0.95
C VAL A 493 12.00 -27.14 0.29
N THR A 494 12.50 -27.53 1.46
CA THR A 494 11.82 -27.34 2.75
C THR A 494 12.53 -26.25 3.54
N ALA A 495 11.78 -25.24 3.99
CA ALA A 495 12.25 -24.24 4.93
C ALA A 495 11.71 -24.55 6.32
N ASN A 496 12.60 -24.73 7.29
CA ASN A 496 12.25 -24.95 8.70
C ASN A 496 12.66 -23.75 9.54
N LEU A 497 11.67 -23.07 10.11
CA LEU A 497 11.85 -22.06 11.14
C LEU A 497 11.70 -22.72 12.52
N TYR A 498 12.82 -23.03 13.16
CA TYR A 498 12.84 -23.78 14.43
C TYR A 498 12.47 -22.93 15.65
N TRP A 499 12.79 -21.63 15.64
CA TRP A 499 12.58 -20.70 16.75
C TRP A 499 12.39 -19.27 16.22
N GLY A 500 11.89 -18.38 17.07
CA GLY A 500 11.63 -16.97 16.74
C GLY A 500 10.18 -16.71 16.33
N GLN A 501 9.94 -15.51 15.81
CA GLN A 501 8.62 -15.11 15.31
C GLN A 501 8.30 -15.83 14.00
N ASN A 502 7.06 -16.29 13.84
CA ASN A 502 6.61 -16.90 12.61
C ASN A 502 6.38 -15.84 11.50
N ALA A 503 6.47 -16.32 10.27
CA ALA A 503 6.11 -15.58 9.08
C ALA A 503 4.62 -15.74 8.76
N THR A 504 4.07 -14.78 8.03
CA THR A 504 2.78 -14.91 7.34
C THR A 504 2.94 -15.07 5.84
N VAL A 505 4.11 -14.77 5.28
CA VAL A 505 4.44 -15.01 3.87
C VAL A 505 5.81 -15.68 3.79
N ALA A 506 5.95 -16.63 2.87
CA ALA A 506 7.26 -17.14 2.45
C ALA A 506 7.43 -16.98 0.94
N LYS A 507 8.60 -16.50 0.50
CA LYS A 507 8.96 -16.32 -0.89
C LYS A 507 10.21 -17.13 -1.20
N LEU A 508 10.15 -18.05 -2.16
CA LEU A 508 11.30 -18.84 -2.59
C LEU A 508 11.94 -18.21 -3.83
N TYR A 509 13.23 -17.92 -3.72
CA TYR A 509 14.06 -17.43 -4.81
C TYR A 509 15.01 -18.53 -5.28
N GLU A 510 15.12 -18.70 -6.59
CA GLU A 510 16.09 -19.54 -7.27
C GLU A 510 17.04 -18.66 -8.08
N ASN A 511 18.34 -18.75 -7.81
CA ASN A 511 19.37 -17.96 -8.50
C ASN A 511 19.06 -16.45 -8.53
N GLY A 512 18.39 -15.94 -7.49
CA GLY A 512 17.97 -14.55 -7.35
C GLY A 512 16.61 -14.20 -7.97
N ALA A 513 15.94 -15.13 -8.67
CA ALA A 513 14.60 -14.92 -9.22
C ALA A 513 13.53 -15.55 -8.33
N LEU A 514 12.43 -14.83 -8.06
CA LEU A 514 11.28 -15.38 -7.34
C LEU A 514 10.65 -16.51 -8.17
N VAL A 515 10.52 -17.70 -7.59
CA VAL A 515 9.94 -18.88 -8.25
C VAL A 515 8.68 -19.41 -7.59
N ASP A 516 8.46 -19.10 -6.31
CA ASP A 516 7.25 -19.52 -5.58
C ASP A 516 6.99 -18.59 -4.38
N ALA A 517 5.74 -18.49 -3.94
CA ALA A 517 5.37 -17.72 -2.76
C ALA A 517 4.09 -18.25 -2.11
N GLU A 518 4.06 -18.31 -0.78
CA GLU A 518 2.99 -18.97 -0.01
C GLU A 518 2.52 -18.14 1.17
N TRP A 519 1.20 -18.17 1.42
CA TRP A 519 0.61 -17.66 2.64
C TRP A 519 0.79 -18.67 3.78
N LEU A 520 1.14 -18.18 4.96
CA LEU A 520 1.39 -18.99 6.14
C LEU A 520 0.51 -18.54 7.32
N THR A 521 0.08 -19.50 8.13
CA THR A 521 -0.52 -19.21 9.44
C THR A 521 0.59 -19.08 10.48
N GLY A 522 0.65 -17.92 11.15
CA GLY A 522 1.51 -17.72 12.30
C GLY A 522 0.99 -18.47 13.53
N THR A 523 1.87 -19.20 14.22
CA THR A 523 1.56 -19.93 15.45
C THR A 523 2.65 -19.76 16.52
N THR A 524 3.31 -18.59 16.55
CA THR A 524 4.41 -18.27 17.47
C THR A 524 4.07 -18.70 18.90
N PRO A 525 5.01 -19.34 19.65
CA PRO A 525 6.42 -19.58 19.30
C PRO A 525 6.67 -20.96 18.67
N ARG A 526 5.64 -21.63 18.13
CA ARG A 526 5.82 -22.96 17.54
C ARG A 526 6.70 -22.88 16.29
N ARG A 527 7.44 -23.96 16.04
CA ARG A 527 8.19 -24.11 14.77
C ARG A 527 7.23 -24.00 13.59
N GLN A 528 7.70 -23.44 12.50
CA GLN A 528 6.95 -23.30 11.25
C GLN A 528 7.75 -23.97 10.12
N THR A 529 7.07 -24.70 9.25
CA THR A 529 7.68 -25.38 8.11
C THR A 529 6.87 -25.05 6.86
N VAL A 530 7.55 -24.66 5.79
CA VAL A 530 6.97 -24.51 4.45
C VAL A 530 7.76 -25.36 3.46
N ARG A 531 7.08 -25.87 2.43
CA ARG A 531 7.63 -26.79 1.43
C ARG A 531 7.29 -26.27 0.04
N PHE A 532 8.29 -26.21 -0.82
CA PHE A 532 8.19 -25.73 -2.19
C PHE A 532 8.55 -26.86 -3.15
N PRO A 533 7.56 -27.45 -3.85
CA PRO A 533 7.82 -28.45 -4.88
C PRO A 533 8.55 -27.81 -6.07
N VAL A 534 9.68 -28.40 -6.46
CA VAL A 534 10.47 -28.02 -7.63
C VAL A 534 10.46 -29.18 -8.60
N THR A 535 10.12 -28.93 -9.87
CA THR A 535 10.09 -29.94 -10.91
C THR A 535 10.72 -29.43 -12.21
N GLY A 536 11.11 -30.34 -13.10
CA GLY A 536 11.57 -30.00 -14.45
C GLY A 536 12.95 -29.34 -14.52
N LYS A 537 13.79 -29.47 -13.49
CA LYS A 537 15.15 -28.92 -13.53
C LYS A 537 16.06 -29.77 -14.41
N VAL A 538 16.87 -29.11 -15.22
CA VAL A 538 17.90 -29.76 -16.05
C VAL A 538 19.16 -30.00 -15.24
N ASN A 539 20.11 -30.76 -15.80
CA ASN A 539 21.41 -30.95 -15.16
C ASN A 539 22.11 -29.60 -14.92
N GLY A 540 22.46 -29.34 -13.68
CA GLY A 540 22.93 -28.03 -13.26
C GLY A 540 23.04 -27.89 -11.74
N THR A 541 23.38 -26.69 -11.31
CA THR A 541 23.46 -26.30 -9.91
C THR A 541 22.51 -25.14 -9.68
N TYR A 542 21.62 -25.28 -8.70
CA TYR A 542 20.59 -24.30 -8.37
C TYR A 542 20.78 -23.82 -6.95
N THR A 543 20.69 -22.51 -6.74
CA THR A 543 20.82 -21.91 -5.41
C THR A 543 19.48 -21.34 -4.97
N TYR A 544 18.99 -21.80 -3.84
CA TYR A 544 17.72 -21.39 -3.25
C TYR A 544 17.92 -20.49 -2.04
N VAL A 545 17.07 -19.49 -1.92
CA VAL A 545 16.94 -18.63 -0.74
C VAL A 545 15.45 -18.48 -0.47
N VAL A 546 15.03 -18.67 0.78
CA VAL A 546 13.69 -18.26 1.23
C VAL A 546 13.77 -16.92 1.95
N GLU A 547 12.86 -16.03 1.62
CA GLU A 547 12.51 -14.84 2.41
C GLU A 547 11.22 -15.10 3.17
N LEU A 548 11.24 -14.80 4.46
CA LEU A 548 10.11 -14.93 5.37
C LEU A 548 9.69 -13.54 5.82
N LEU A 549 8.41 -13.21 5.64
CA LEU A 549 7.86 -11.90 5.99
C LEU A 549 6.71 -12.03 6.98
N ASN A 550 6.61 -11.06 7.88
CA ASN A 550 5.39 -10.69 8.60
C ASN A 550 5.31 -9.15 8.64
N PRO A 551 4.24 -8.51 9.15
CA PRO A 551 4.14 -7.05 9.14
C PRO A 551 5.34 -6.30 9.77
N TYR A 552 6.05 -6.91 10.72
CA TYR A 552 7.17 -6.30 11.43
C TYR A 552 8.52 -6.42 10.70
N GLY A 553 8.59 -7.13 9.57
CA GLY A 553 9.83 -7.21 8.79
C GLY A 553 10.03 -8.51 8.03
N THR A 554 11.23 -8.59 7.46
CA THR A 554 11.68 -9.70 6.61
C THR A 554 12.90 -10.37 7.24
N SER A 555 13.03 -11.68 7.02
CA SER A 555 14.27 -12.42 7.27
C SER A 555 14.61 -13.31 6.08
N THR A 556 15.90 -13.47 5.83
CA THR A 556 16.40 -14.20 4.66
C THR A 556 17.26 -15.37 5.12
N SER A 557 16.96 -16.56 4.61
CA SER A 557 17.76 -17.76 4.87
C SER A 557 19.17 -17.67 4.27
N ARG A 558 20.06 -18.55 4.72
CA ARG A 558 21.32 -18.78 4.01
C ARG A 558 21.04 -19.50 2.68
N PRO A 559 21.82 -19.21 1.62
CA PRO A 559 21.68 -19.93 0.35
C PRO A 559 21.83 -21.45 0.53
N HIS A 560 20.96 -22.21 -0.14
CA HIS A 560 20.97 -23.67 -0.18
C HIS A 560 21.15 -24.16 -1.61
N THR A 561 22.18 -24.96 -1.86
CA THR A 561 22.53 -25.40 -3.20
C THR A 561 22.06 -26.83 -3.45
N VAL A 562 21.31 -27.02 -4.54
CA VAL A 562 20.87 -28.33 -5.04
C VAL A 562 21.55 -28.62 -6.37
N VAL A 563 22.17 -29.80 -6.48
CA VAL A 563 22.82 -30.27 -7.71
C VAL A 563 21.92 -31.30 -8.39
N VAL A 564 21.56 -31.02 -9.64
CA VAL A 564 20.82 -31.93 -10.53
C VAL A 564 21.82 -32.50 -11.53
N LYS A 565 21.89 -33.82 -11.64
CA LYS A 565 22.87 -34.51 -12.50
C LYS A 565 22.31 -35.69 -13.27
N ASP A 566 21.11 -36.13 -12.92
CA ASP A 566 20.47 -37.31 -13.51
C ASP A 566 19.17 -36.92 -14.26
N ALA A 567 18.98 -35.66 -14.66
CA ALA A 567 17.75 -35.22 -15.33
C ALA A 567 17.70 -35.67 -16.81
N SER A 568 18.84 -35.64 -17.51
CA SER A 568 18.93 -36.18 -18.88
C SER A 568 18.84 -37.72 -18.86
N PRO A 569 18.43 -38.38 -19.96
CA PRO A 569 18.32 -39.83 -19.97
C PRO A 569 19.65 -40.52 -19.63
N ALA A 570 19.61 -41.59 -18.87
CA ALA A 570 20.83 -42.34 -18.55
C ALA A 570 21.44 -42.98 -19.81
N VAL A 571 22.74 -43.25 -19.77
CA VAL A 571 23.46 -43.87 -20.89
C VAL A 571 22.87 -45.26 -21.16
N ALA A 572 22.28 -45.43 -22.35
CA ALA A 572 21.81 -46.73 -22.82
C ALA A 572 22.93 -47.52 -23.51
N VAL A 573 22.77 -48.84 -23.57
CA VAL A 573 23.69 -49.76 -24.23
C VAL A 573 23.04 -50.30 -25.50
N LEU A 574 23.77 -50.21 -26.61
CA LEU A 574 23.42 -50.87 -27.87
C LEU A 574 23.89 -52.32 -27.90
N SER A 575 23.03 -53.18 -28.42
CA SER A 575 23.34 -54.57 -28.75
C SER A 575 22.64 -54.95 -30.06
N ASP A 576 23.16 -55.97 -30.73
CA ASP A 576 22.61 -56.51 -31.97
C ASP A 576 22.58 -58.04 -31.89
N ASP A 577 21.71 -58.67 -32.68
CA ASP A 577 21.60 -60.12 -32.81
C ASP A 577 22.15 -60.65 -34.15
N ASN A 578 22.98 -59.85 -34.86
CA ASN A 578 23.56 -60.18 -36.17
C ASN A 578 24.65 -61.27 -36.09
N ARG A 579 24.25 -62.49 -35.71
CA ARG A 579 25.17 -63.63 -35.51
C ARG A 579 25.48 -64.39 -36.80
N ASP A 580 24.57 -64.37 -37.77
CA ASP A 580 24.69 -64.97 -39.09
C ASP A 580 25.36 -64.04 -40.11
N GLY A 581 25.27 -62.73 -39.91
CA GLY A 581 25.96 -61.73 -40.71
C GLY A 581 25.30 -61.45 -42.07
N ASP A 582 23.98 -61.66 -42.16
CA ASP A 582 23.18 -61.62 -43.40
C ASP A 582 22.56 -60.24 -43.73
N GLY A 583 22.88 -59.23 -42.91
CA GLY A 583 22.39 -57.87 -43.09
C GLY A 583 20.96 -57.62 -42.58
N SER A 584 20.35 -58.60 -41.89
CA SER A 584 19.03 -58.49 -41.26
C SER A 584 19.10 -58.82 -39.76
N PHE A 585 19.01 -57.81 -38.92
CA PHE A 585 19.17 -57.94 -37.47
C PHE A 585 18.36 -56.90 -36.70
N THR A 586 18.16 -57.13 -35.41
CA THR A 586 17.55 -56.17 -34.48
C THR A 586 18.62 -55.46 -33.68
N VAL A 587 18.67 -54.13 -33.80
CA VAL A 587 19.41 -53.29 -32.86
C VAL A 587 18.52 -53.08 -31.62
N THR A 588 19.00 -53.53 -30.47
CA THR A 588 18.34 -53.34 -29.18
C THR A 588 19.09 -52.31 -28.35
N THR A 589 18.40 -51.22 -28.02
CA THR A 589 18.88 -50.17 -27.12
C THR A 589 18.30 -50.40 -25.73
N SER A 590 19.14 -50.70 -24.74
CA SER A 590 18.70 -50.95 -23.36
C SER A 590 19.29 -49.92 -22.39
N LEU A 591 18.42 -49.13 -21.77
CA LEU A 591 18.74 -48.31 -20.61
C LEU A 591 18.38 -49.13 -19.37
N TRP A 592 19.37 -49.56 -18.59
CA TRP A 592 19.15 -50.54 -17.51
C TRP A 592 18.62 -49.92 -16.21
N TRP A 593 19.07 -48.71 -15.88
CA TRP A 593 18.62 -47.94 -14.73
C TRP A 593 18.95 -46.46 -14.96
N GLY A 594 18.12 -45.57 -14.42
CA GLY A 594 18.31 -44.12 -14.49
C GLY A 594 17.12 -43.41 -15.14
N THR A 595 17.28 -42.12 -15.42
CA THR A 595 16.20 -41.33 -16.03
C THR A 595 15.91 -41.82 -17.43
N ASN A 596 14.64 -42.09 -17.71
CA ASN A 596 14.19 -42.58 -18.99
C ASN A 596 14.04 -41.44 -20.01
N ALA A 597 14.13 -41.80 -21.28
CA ALA A 597 13.79 -40.92 -22.37
C ALA A 597 12.29 -40.94 -22.67
N THR A 598 11.80 -39.85 -23.25
CA THR A 598 10.50 -39.79 -23.92
C THR A 598 10.64 -39.90 -25.43
N HIS A 599 11.87 -39.80 -25.96
CA HIS A 599 12.14 -39.87 -27.40
C HIS A 599 13.45 -40.62 -27.70
N TYR A 600 13.48 -41.33 -28.82
CA TYR A 600 14.60 -42.15 -29.28
C TYR A 600 14.87 -41.92 -30.76
N ALA A 601 16.15 -41.76 -31.11
CA ALA A 601 16.62 -41.67 -32.49
C ALA A 601 17.82 -42.61 -32.70
N LEU A 602 17.76 -43.50 -33.69
CA LEU A 602 18.88 -44.36 -34.09
C LEU A 602 19.55 -43.83 -35.34
N TYR A 603 20.87 -43.68 -35.29
CA TYR A 603 21.68 -43.27 -36.42
C TYR A 603 22.57 -44.43 -36.88
N ARG A 604 22.71 -44.57 -38.19
CA ARG A 604 23.68 -45.45 -38.86
C ARG A 604 24.62 -44.58 -39.70
N ASP A 605 25.91 -44.61 -39.37
CA ASP A 605 26.95 -43.80 -40.03
C ASP A 605 26.59 -42.31 -40.09
N GLY A 606 25.94 -41.80 -39.04
CA GLY A 606 25.48 -40.41 -38.93
C GLY A 606 24.14 -40.11 -39.60
N VAL A 607 23.51 -41.07 -40.28
CA VAL A 607 22.20 -40.92 -40.92
C VAL A 607 21.11 -41.51 -40.03
N LEU A 608 20.04 -40.74 -39.77
CA LEU A 608 18.88 -41.21 -39.00
C LEU A 608 18.22 -42.39 -39.73
N VAL A 609 18.02 -43.50 -39.01
CA VAL A 609 17.41 -44.74 -39.56
C VAL A 609 16.15 -45.17 -38.84
N ASP A 610 15.90 -44.69 -37.61
CA ASP A 610 14.67 -44.95 -36.87
C ASP A 610 14.45 -43.88 -35.80
N GLU A 611 13.19 -43.59 -35.50
CA GLU A 611 12.78 -42.58 -34.53
C GLU A 611 11.48 -43.04 -33.84
N GLN A 612 11.42 -42.99 -32.51
CA GLN A 612 10.30 -43.51 -31.72
C GLN A 612 9.99 -42.63 -30.51
N GLU A 613 8.69 -42.41 -30.26
CA GLU A 613 8.18 -41.86 -29.01
C GLU A 613 8.12 -42.96 -27.94
N LEU A 614 8.51 -42.61 -26.71
CA LEU A 614 8.65 -43.54 -25.60
C LEU A 614 7.84 -43.08 -24.39
N VAL A 615 7.29 -44.06 -23.67
CA VAL A 615 6.72 -43.82 -22.34
C VAL A 615 7.83 -43.99 -21.30
N ALA A 616 8.09 -42.94 -20.53
CA ALA A 616 9.07 -42.97 -19.45
C ALA A 616 8.53 -43.76 -18.24
N ALA A 617 9.40 -44.56 -17.61
CA ALA A 617 9.12 -45.33 -16.41
C ALA A 617 10.27 -45.22 -15.39
N THR A 618 10.90 -44.04 -15.30
CA THR A 618 12.02 -43.74 -14.39
C THR A 618 11.75 -44.26 -12.96
N PRO A 619 12.73 -44.90 -12.28
CA PRO A 619 14.09 -45.21 -12.72
C PRO A 619 14.22 -46.61 -13.36
N ARG A 620 13.11 -47.22 -13.80
CA ARG A 620 13.10 -48.59 -14.31
C ARG A 620 13.80 -48.71 -15.67
N ARG A 621 14.15 -49.94 -16.03
CA ARG A 621 14.73 -50.29 -17.32
C ARG A 621 13.80 -49.86 -18.47
N GLN A 622 14.38 -49.23 -19.48
CA GLN A 622 13.72 -48.88 -20.74
C GLN A 622 14.40 -49.62 -21.90
N THR A 623 13.64 -50.07 -22.89
CA THR A 623 14.18 -50.80 -24.04
C THR A 623 13.46 -50.45 -25.30
N VAL A 624 14.25 -50.17 -26.33
CA VAL A 624 13.78 -49.87 -27.68
C VAL A 624 14.43 -50.86 -28.65
N ARG A 625 13.69 -51.28 -29.66
CA ARG A 625 14.17 -52.21 -30.69
C ARG A 625 13.91 -51.62 -32.07
N THR A 626 14.93 -51.65 -32.91
CA THR A 626 14.86 -51.25 -34.31
C THR A 626 15.25 -52.45 -35.16
N VAL A 627 14.38 -52.82 -36.10
CA VAL A 627 14.67 -53.88 -37.07
C VAL A 627 15.41 -53.26 -38.24
N VAL A 628 16.61 -53.75 -38.54
CA VAL A 628 17.45 -53.34 -39.68
C VAL A 628 17.49 -54.48 -40.68
N THR A 629 17.20 -54.21 -41.95
CA THR A 629 17.20 -55.22 -43.01
C THR A 629 17.88 -54.71 -44.27
N GLY A 630 18.37 -55.64 -45.10
CA GLY A 630 18.90 -55.33 -46.43
C GLY A 630 20.19 -54.52 -46.43
N LEU A 631 21.04 -54.69 -45.42
CA LEU A 631 22.38 -54.12 -45.43
C LEU A 631 23.32 -54.97 -46.29
N GLU A 632 24.05 -54.33 -47.20
CA GLU A 632 25.10 -54.97 -47.99
C GLU A 632 26.31 -55.38 -47.13
N PRO A 633 27.18 -56.29 -47.58
CA PRO A 633 28.43 -56.61 -46.88
C PRO A 633 29.27 -55.36 -46.62
N GLY A 634 29.57 -55.10 -45.34
CA GLY A 634 30.14 -53.83 -44.91
C GLY A 634 30.28 -53.71 -43.40
N THR A 635 30.83 -52.59 -42.95
CA THR A 635 30.94 -52.24 -41.53
C THR A 635 30.14 -50.97 -41.29
N TYR A 636 29.16 -51.06 -40.39
CA TYR A 636 28.22 -49.98 -40.09
C TYR A 636 28.34 -49.57 -38.63
N ARG A 637 28.28 -48.27 -38.36
CA ARG A 637 28.39 -47.68 -37.02
C ARG A 637 27.02 -47.20 -36.55
N PHE A 638 26.53 -47.76 -35.45
CA PHE A 638 25.25 -47.38 -34.87
C PHE A 638 25.44 -46.57 -33.61
N VAL A 639 24.67 -45.49 -33.48
CA VAL A 639 24.56 -44.66 -32.27
C VAL A 639 23.08 -44.37 -32.04
N ALA A 640 22.57 -44.66 -30.85
CA ALA A 640 21.25 -44.21 -30.45
C ALA A 640 21.37 -42.94 -29.61
N VAL A 641 20.44 -42.01 -29.79
CA VAL A 641 20.28 -40.82 -28.96
C VAL A 641 18.95 -40.95 -28.23
N LEU A 642 19.01 -40.93 -26.91
CA LEU A 642 17.85 -40.92 -26.04
C LEU A 642 17.65 -39.49 -25.54
N SER A 643 16.44 -38.95 -25.64
CA SER A 643 16.15 -37.58 -25.20
C SER A 643 14.86 -37.48 -24.37
N ASN A 644 14.83 -36.48 -23.50
CA ASN A 644 13.65 -36.00 -22.79
C ASN A 644 13.70 -34.46 -22.72
N ASP A 645 12.75 -33.85 -22.02
CA ASP A 645 12.69 -32.38 -21.87
C ASP A 645 13.93 -31.78 -21.19
N ALA A 646 14.69 -32.58 -20.45
CA ALA A 646 15.89 -32.14 -19.73
C ALA A 646 17.20 -32.32 -20.53
N GLY A 647 17.17 -32.99 -21.68
CA GLY A 647 18.32 -33.13 -22.57
C GLY A 647 18.40 -34.46 -23.29
N SER A 648 19.57 -34.73 -23.88
CA SER A 648 19.82 -35.94 -24.65
C SER A 648 21.14 -36.60 -24.28
N THR A 649 21.17 -37.93 -24.39
CA THR A 649 22.33 -38.76 -24.08
C THR A 649 22.54 -39.77 -25.21
N PRO A 650 23.68 -39.72 -25.92
CA PRO A 650 24.02 -40.72 -26.92
C PRO A 650 24.53 -42.01 -26.26
N THR A 651 24.32 -43.15 -26.92
CA THR A 651 24.98 -44.40 -26.56
C THR A 651 26.43 -44.39 -27.04
N ALA A 652 27.24 -45.28 -26.49
CA ALA A 652 28.49 -45.64 -27.15
C ALA A 652 28.21 -46.21 -28.55
N GLU A 653 29.13 -45.98 -29.49
CA GLU A 653 29.01 -46.50 -30.84
C GLU A 653 29.08 -48.03 -30.84
N ARG A 654 28.17 -48.66 -31.59
CA ARG A 654 28.16 -50.10 -31.85
C ARG A 654 28.52 -50.35 -33.30
N VAL A 655 29.64 -51.02 -33.53
CA VAL A 655 30.06 -51.45 -34.86
C VAL A 655 29.45 -52.82 -35.16
N VAL A 656 28.73 -52.93 -36.28
CA VAL A 656 28.17 -54.18 -36.79
C VAL A 656 28.79 -54.49 -38.16
N THR A 657 29.34 -55.69 -38.31
CA THR A 657 29.92 -56.17 -39.58
C THR A 657 28.97 -57.14 -40.26
N VAL A 658 28.48 -56.77 -41.43
CA VAL A 658 27.70 -57.64 -42.33
C VAL A 658 28.68 -58.34 -43.27
N ARG A 659 28.53 -59.66 -43.44
CA ARG A 659 29.50 -60.50 -44.14
C ARG A 659 28.96 -61.08 -45.44
N ARG A 660 27.65 -61.16 -45.63
CA ARG A 660 27.00 -61.88 -46.73
C ARG A 660 25.73 -61.19 -47.16
#